data_AF-A0A923U6E5-F1
#
_entry.id   AF-A0A923U6E5-F1
#
_cell.length_a   1.000
_cell.length_b   1.000
_cell.length_c   1.000
_cell.angle_alpha   90.00
_cell.angle_beta   90.00
_cell.angle_gamma   90.00
#
_symmetry.space_group_name_H-M   'P 1'
#
loop_
_entity.id
_entity.type
_entity.pdbx_description
1 polymer ?
#
loop_
_entity_poly.entity_id
_entity_poly.type
_entity_poly.pdbx_seq_one_letter_code
_entity_poly.pdbx_strand_id
1 'polypeptide(L)'
;MKVVKLSIREFALPAPRTGSLETDSGYGGAPQSGIEIHQAVQEKRKKAFDHYEAEVTIKHAFERGDYRFEVEGRMDGIFTEASGKVHIEEIKSSFSLGDLHQTLQKSDVSHPYSLQLLTYGYFYHAKHQVLPELSFHLVSSRNFESRDLTIKLKIADYDLWLDLRLDELVKEAILAERRSERRKKVASKFPFPFPKPRSGQFELIATIEAEFKQKNPLLVQAPTGLGKTVGVLYPALKESLARGKPVIYVTPKNSQHQVAEEAMEKFQEQGSNLKSLTLTAKTKLCFKPEPLCNPTYCEYAKDYYDKLAQNDLADLLSKKKKLNAKVFKSLGEKYQVCPFELQLEAVKEADTVICDYNYVFSARSALRRAPQFDFGNTGKPNLVIDEAHNLPGRAMSYYSPSLSIPVLTRMRDDLHILPKKLLKEALELVNECIDVVESLRPKTAQESAHIDPPAAIFLDQESKLRSYLSRYLDSDVEIKPKDPVLKLCFYWSEFTQILADIVGLGRPEFFTLFLKGGTVKITCCDASEMLKQAYDDFDNVVAFSATLKPFDYYAKLSGLESDRLKKAEFKSPFDPAQRKVLIIPQISTKFQDRSRNYGRIAETICRITALKPGNHLAFFPSFDFMEKVAQCLELPPGFRLICQERSMRAEQIEETLQFLKSETVPTLVFGVQGGVFSEGVDYPGKMVIGVFVVGPPLPTFDLERETMRGYYEKMYDSGFDYAYAYPAMAKAVQAAGRVIRSETDKGIIILMDARFLEKSYVQSMPEDWFVTSPKELVSSKILSDLQAFWDEPSVLPSEEL
;
A
#
# COMPACT_ATOMS: atom_id res chain seq x y z
N MET A 1 -30.11 25.98 -5.85
CA MET A 1 -28.94 26.07 -4.96
C MET A 1 -28.28 24.69 -4.90
N LYS A 2 -26.97 24.62 -5.11
CA LYS A 2 -26.20 23.37 -5.16
C LYS A 2 -25.80 22.96 -3.75
N VAL A 3 -26.00 21.69 -3.38
CA VAL A 3 -25.74 21.21 -2.02
C VAL A 3 -24.32 20.63 -1.92
N VAL A 4 -23.57 21.08 -0.93
CA VAL A 4 -22.24 20.56 -0.58
C VAL A 4 -22.32 20.04 0.84
N LYS A 5 -22.01 18.75 1.04
CA LYS A 5 -21.99 18.13 2.37
C LYS A 5 -20.57 18.13 2.90
N LEU A 6 -20.39 18.60 4.13
CA LEU A 6 -19.10 18.67 4.80
C LEU A 6 -19.22 18.07 6.19
N SER A 7 -18.22 17.28 6.58
CA SER A 7 -18.03 17.01 8.00
C SER A 7 -17.57 18.29 8.72
N ILE A 8 -17.84 18.39 10.01
CA ILE A 8 -17.37 19.52 10.82
C ILE A 8 -15.84 19.63 10.79
N ARG A 9 -15.10 18.53 10.66
CA ARG A 9 -13.63 18.56 10.51
C ARG A 9 -13.16 19.21 9.20
N GLU A 10 -13.91 19.04 8.11
CA GLU A 10 -13.62 19.70 6.82
C GLU A 10 -14.04 21.17 6.81
N PHE A 11 -15.05 21.51 7.61
CA PHE A 11 -15.57 22.85 7.74
C PHE A 11 -14.72 23.73 8.68
N ALA A 12 -14.40 23.22 9.87
CA ALA A 12 -13.74 23.92 10.98
C ALA A 12 -12.23 24.06 10.78
N LEU A 13 -11.84 24.77 9.72
CA LEU A 13 -10.46 25.09 9.37
C LEU A 13 -10.23 26.60 9.43
N PRO A 14 -9.01 27.06 9.77
CA PRO A 14 -8.65 28.47 9.65
C PRO A 14 -8.93 28.98 8.23
N ALA A 15 -9.52 30.18 8.12
CA ALA A 15 -9.87 30.83 6.86
C ALA A 15 -9.32 32.27 6.82
N PRO A 16 -8.32 32.56 5.96
CA PRO A 16 -7.62 31.63 5.08
C PRO A 16 -6.83 30.57 5.87
N ARG A 17 -6.51 29.44 5.25
CA ARG A 17 -5.58 28.49 5.85
C ARG A 17 -4.22 29.18 6.03
N THR A 18 -3.78 29.27 7.28
CA THR A 18 -2.50 29.88 7.67
C THR A 18 -1.76 28.95 8.61
N GLY A 19 -0.47 29.19 8.80
CA GLY A 19 0.36 28.47 9.74
C GLY A 19 1.10 27.27 9.14
N SER A 20 1.63 26.47 10.06
CA SER A 20 2.64 25.44 9.78
C SER A 20 2.05 24.04 9.66
N LEU A 21 2.79 23.12 9.06
CA LEU A 21 2.53 21.69 9.15
C LEU A 21 2.95 21.19 10.54
N GLU A 22 2.00 20.71 11.33
CA GLU A 22 2.25 20.15 12.66
C GLU A 22 1.84 18.68 12.71
N THR A 23 2.77 17.79 13.05
CA THR A 23 2.51 16.34 13.18
C THR A 23 1.64 15.98 14.38
N ASP A 24 1.56 16.83 15.41
CA ASP A 24 0.78 16.59 16.63
C ASP A 24 -0.63 17.19 16.60
N SER A 25 -1.02 17.80 15.48
CA SER A 25 -2.33 18.47 15.31
C SER A 25 -3.54 17.50 15.19
N GLY A 26 -3.34 16.21 15.47
CA GLY A 26 -4.41 15.20 15.51
C GLY A 26 -5.19 14.98 14.21
N TYR A 27 -4.55 15.21 13.07
CA TYR A 27 -5.04 14.75 11.76
C TYR A 27 -4.80 13.25 11.51
N GLY A 28 -4.20 12.54 12.47
CA GLY A 28 -4.22 11.08 12.52
C GLY A 28 -5.50 10.60 13.20
N GLY A 29 -6.15 9.57 12.66
CA GLY A 29 -7.25 8.90 13.36
C GLY A 29 -6.86 8.59 14.81
N ALA A 30 -7.82 8.72 15.73
CA ALA A 30 -7.56 8.41 17.13
C ALA A 30 -7.02 6.98 17.23
N PRO A 31 -5.86 6.74 17.88
CA PRO A 31 -5.44 5.39 18.20
C PRO A 31 -6.55 4.72 19.04
N GLN A 32 -6.62 3.39 19.04
CA GLN A 32 -7.64 2.67 19.78
C GLN A 32 -7.69 3.05 21.28
N SER A 33 -6.53 3.38 21.85
CA SER A 33 -6.40 3.96 23.19
C SER A 33 -7.13 5.30 23.36
N GLY A 34 -7.21 6.14 22.32
CA GLY A 34 -8.01 7.37 22.33
C GLY A 34 -9.51 7.11 22.38
N ILE A 35 -9.99 6.08 21.68
CA ILE A 35 -11.40 5.65 21.73
C ILE A 35 -11.76 5.14 23.13
N GLU A 36 -10.90 4.30 23.72
CA GLU A 36 -11.07 3.80 25.09
C GLU A 36 -11.07 4.94 26.12
N ILE A 37 -10.18 5.94 25.96
CA ILE A 37 -10.17 7.14 26.81
C ILE A 37 -11.49 7.90 26.66
N HIS A 38 -11.99 8.12 25.44
CA HIS A 38 -13.27 8.78 25.22
C HIS A 38 -14.42 8.01 25.90
N GLN A 39 -14.49 6.69 25.71
CA GLN A 39 -15.52 5.86 26.34
C GLN A 39 -15.45 5.91 27.88
N ALA A 40 -14.25 5.77 28.45
CA ALA A 40 -14.05 5.82 29.91
C ALA A 40 -14.41 7.19 30.50
N VAL A 41 -14.10 8.29 29.80
CA VAL A 41 -14.53 9.64 30.18
C VAL A 41 -16.04 9.76 30.11
N GLN A 42 -16.66 9.37 29.00
CA GLN A 42 -18.11 9.44 28.80
C GLN A 42 -18.85 8.61 29.86
N GLU A 43 -18.37 7.42 30.23
CA GLU A 43 -18.94 6.62 31.32
C GLU A 43 -18.83 7.31 32.69
N LYS A 44 -17.71 7.97 32.97
CA LYS A 44 -17.55 8.78 34.19
C LYS A 44 -18.49 9.98 34.19
N ARG A 45 -18.59 10.70 33.06
CA ARG A 45 -19.47 11.87 32.91
C ARG A 45 -20.94 11.50 33.05
N LYS A 46 -21.40 10.37 32.48
CA LYS A 46 -22.75 9.82 32.66
C LYS A 46 -23.13 9.58 34.12
N LYS A 47 -22.16 9.30 35.00
CA LYS A 47 -22.40 9.13 36.44
C LYS A 47 -22.34 10.44 37.22
N ALA A 48 -21.65 11.45 36.68
CA ALA A 48 -21.38 12.71 37.36
C ALA A 48 -22.40 13.81 37.04
N PHE A 49 -23.03 13.77 35.86
CA PHE A 49 -23.97 14.79 35.39
C PHE A 49 -25.31 14.16 35.04
N ASP A 50 -26.39 14.78 35.52
CA ASP A 50 -27.75 14.45 35.10
C ASP A 50 -27.93 14.85 33.62
N HIS A 51 -28.62 14.01 32.86
CA HIS A 51 -28.90 14.24 31.43
C HIS A 51 -27.65 14.38 30.53
N TYR A 52 -26.55 13.71 30.85
CA TYR A 52 -25.40 13.62 29.94
C TYR A 52 -25.69 12.71 28.74
N GLU A 53 -25.58 13.26 27.53
CA GLU A 53 -25.67 12.54 26.28
C GLU A 53 -24.30 12.51 25.59
N ALA A 54 -23.83 11.31 25.25
CA ALA A 54 -22.58 11.10 24.54
C ALA A 54 -22.81 10.99 23.03
N GLU A 55 -21.85 11.43 22.22
CA GLU A 55 -21.81 11.22 20.76
C GLU A 55 -23.03 11.80 20.03
N VAL A 56 -23.44 13.02 20.40
CA VAL A 56 -24.65 13.66 19.88
C VAL A 56 -24.39 14.27 18.50
N THR A 57 -25.19 13.85 17.52
CA THR A 57 -25.10 14.38 16.15
C THR A 57 -25.76 15.75 16.05
N ILE A 58 -25.07 16.71 15.43
CA ILE A 58 -25.57 18.05 15.16
C ILE A 58 -25.34 18.42 13.70
N LYS A 59 -26.31 19.12 13.10
CA LYS A 59 -26.30 19.52 11.70
C LYS A 59 -26.79 20.94 11.56
N HIS A 60 -26.17 21.70 10.67
CA HIS A 60 -26.63 23.02 10.26
C HIS A 60 -26.33 23.24 8.78
N ALA A 61 -27.09 24.13 8.14
CA ALA A 61 -26.89 24.45 6.73
C ALA A 61 -26.65 25.95 6.55
N PHE A 62 -25.62 26.29 5.79
CA PHE A 62 -25.28 27.66 5.44
C PHE A 62 -25.55 27.91 3.96
N GLU A 63 -26.07 29.08 3.62
CA GLU A 63 -26.29 29.49 2.24
C GLU A 63 -25.33 30.63 1.89
N ARG A 64 -24.57 30.49 0.80
CA ARG A 64 -23.66 31.53 0.28
C ARG A 64 -23.56 31.40 -1.23
N GLY A 65 -23.87 32.49 -1.95
CA GLY A 65 -23.92 32.47 -3.41
C GLY A 65 -24.92 31.43 -3.93
N ASP A 66 -24.48 30.57 -4.85
CA ASP A 66 -25.32 29.50 -5.41
C ASP A 66 -25.28 28.18 -4.60
N TYR A 67 -24.62 28.18 -3.44
CA TYR A 67 -24.28 26.98 -2.67
C TYR A 67 -24.99 26.92 -1.32
N ARG A 68 -25.39 25.69 -0.95
CA ARG A 68 -25.85 25.29 0.38
C ARG A 68 -24.84 24.33 0.99
N PHE A 69 -24.13 24.76 2.02
CA PHE A 69 -23.18 23.94 2.75
C PHE A 69 -23.89 23.27 3.92
N GLU A 70 -24.18 21.98 3.79
CA GLU A 70 -24.71 21.13 4.85
C GLU A 70 -23.54 20.59 5.68
N VAL A 71 -23.43 21.05 6.91
CA VAL A 71 -22.33 20.73 7.80
C VAL A 71 -22.84 19.83 8.92
N GLU A 72 -22.18 18.69 9.12
CA GLU A 72 -22.55 17.68 10.11
C GLU A 72 -21.35 17.26 10.96
N GLY A 73 -21.58 17.08 12.24
CA GLY A 73 -20.58 16.50 13.14
C GLY A 73 -21.22 15.84 14.34
N ARG A 74 -20.35 15.30 15.20
CA ARG A 74 -20.74 14.53 16.38
C ARG A 74 -19.98 15.08 17.58
N MET A 75 -20.72 15.66 18.52
CA MET A 75 -20.20 16.20 19.76
C MET A 75 -19.86 15.06 20.70
N ASP A 76 -18.69 15.08 21.33
CA ASP A 76 -18.30 14.02 22.27
C ASP A 76 -19.25 13.94 23.47
N GLY A 77 -19.71 15.08 24.00
CA GLY A 77 -20.69 15.13 25.08
C GLY A 77 -21.50 16.43 25.14
N ILE A 78 -22.75 16.33 25.63
CA ILE A 78 -23.62 17.47 25.96
C ILE A 78 -24.38 17.16 27.26
N PHE A 79 -24.49 18.14 28.15
CA PHE A 79 -25.22 18.00 29.42
C PHE A 79 -25.80 19.33 29.89
N THR A 80 -26.74 19.27 30.83
CA THR A 80 -27.33 20.47 31.46
C THR A 80 -26.98 20.48 32.94
N GLU A 81 -26.40 21.58 33.42
CA GLU A 81 -26.13 21.74 34.84
C GLU A 81 -27.42 21.94 35.65
N ALA A 82 -27.34 21.72 36.97
CA ALA A 82 -28.41 22.10 37.90
C ALA A 82 -28.77 23.59 37.84
N SER A 83 -27.86 24.45 37.35
CA SER A 83 -28.08 25.87 37.09
C SER A 83 -29.01 26.15 35.90
N GLY A 84 -29.36 25.11 35.12
CA GLY A 84 -30.14 25.21 33.88
C GLY A 84 -29.30 25.57 32.64
N LYS A 85 -27.98 25.72 32.79
CA LYS A 85 -27.07 26.01 31.67
C LYS A 85 -26.69 24.75 30.91
N VAL A 86 -26.70 24.85 29.58
CA VAL A 86 -26.27 23.78 28.68
C VAL A 86 -24.77 23.86 28.45
N HIS A 87 -24.10 22.72 28.53
CA HIS A 87 -22.68 22.54 28.29
C HIS A 87 -22.43 21.59 27.13
N ILE A 88 -21.54 21.97 26.24
CA ILE A 88 -21.02 21.11 25.18
C ILE A 88 -19.53 20.87 25.46
N GLU A 89 -19.13 19.60 25.48
CA GLU A 89 -17.75 19.21 25.71
C GLU A 89 -17.16 18.45 24.50
N GLU A 90 -15.89 18.72 24.23
CA GLU A 90 -15.06 17.91 23.33
C GLU A 90 -13.91 17.29 24.11
N ILE A 91 -13.73 15.99 23.96
CA ILE A 91 -12.67 15.23 24.63
C ILE A 91 -11.47 15.22 23.70
N LYS A 92 -10.29 15.53 24.23
CA LYS A 92 -9.02 15.46 23.47
C LYS A 92 -7.97 14.76 24.30
N SER A 93 -7.53 13.61 23.82
CA SER A 93 -6.39 12.91 24.40
C SER A 93 -5.09 13.47 23.85
N SER A 94 -4.14 13.82 24.73
CA SER A 94 -2.79 14.24 24.35
C SER A 94 -1.76 13.55 25.22
N PHE A 95 -0.57 13.34 24.67
CA PHE A 95 0.57 12.88 25.44
C PHE A 95 1.14 14.00 26.33
N SER A 96 1.21 15.22 25.79
CA SER A 96 1.55 16.44 26.54
C SER A 96 0.30 17.28 26.77
N LEU A 97 -0.32 17.10 27.94
CA LEU A 97 -1.47 17.91 28.35
C LEU A 97 -1.13 19.40 28.45
N GLY A 98 0.07 19.73 28.92
CA GLY A 98 0.50 21.11 29.12
C GLY A 98 0.56 21.90 27.82
N ASP A 99 1.18 21.32 26.79
CA ASP A 99 1.37 22.00 25.50
C ASP A 99 0.05 22.15 24.75
N LEU A 100 -0.79 21.10 24.75
CA LEU A 100 -2.11 21.18 24.13
C LEU A 100 -2.98 22.22 24.84
N HIS A 101 -3.00 22.21 26.17
CA HIS A 101 -3.73 23.21 26.96
C HIS A 101 -3.25 24.62 26.64
N GLN A 102 -1.93 24.87 26.62
CA GLN A 102 -1.38 26.19 26.34
C GLN A 102 -1.68 26.66 24.91
N THR A 103 -1.64 25.74 23.94
CA THR A 103 -1.97 26.01 22.54
C THR A 103 -3.43 26.39 22.39
N LEU A 104 -4.36 25.57 22.88
CA LEU A 104 -5.79 25.83 22.79
C LEU A 104 -6.20 27.10 23.55
N GLN A 105 -5.54 27.40 24.68
CA GLN A 105 -5.80 28.62 25.44
C GLN A 105 -5.40 29.89 24.68
N LYS A 106 -4.41 29.82 23.78
CA LYS A 106 -3.94 30.96 22.96
C LYS A 106 -4.62 31.04 21.60
N SER A 107 -5.22 29.94 21.14
CA SER A 107 -5.71 29.81 19.78
C SER A 107 -7.24 29.87 19.72
N ASP A 108 -7.79 31.09 19.79
CA ASP A 108 -9.23 31.39 19.78
C ASP A 108 -9.91 30.81 18.51
N VAL A 109 -9.92 31.54 17.39
CA VAL A 109 -10.44 31.08 16.07
C VAL A 109 -9.33 30.61 15.12
N SER A 110 -8.14 30.32 15.64
CA SER A 110 -6.96 29.98 14.83
C SER A 110 -6.56 28.50 14.88
N HIS A 111 -7.18 27.69 15.74
CA HIS A 111 -6.91 26.26 15.85
C HIS A 111 -8.13 25.42 15.42
N PRO A 112 -7.96 24.36 14.60
CA PRO A 112 -9.06 23.52 14.14
C PRO A 112 -9.94 22.93 15.24
N TYR A 113 -9.34 22.46 16.35
CA TYR A 113 -10.13 21.98 17.50
C TYR A 113 -11.02 23.07 18.09
N SER A 114 -10.47 24.28 18.32
CA SER A 114 -11.24 25.41 18.84
C SER A 114 -12.39 25.74 17.88
N LEU A 115 -12.12 25.83 16.58
CA LEU A 115 -13.14 26.05 15.55
C LEU A 115 -14.21 24.95 15.53
N GLN A 116 -13.83 23.68 15.73
CA GLN A 116 -14.78 22.57 15.82
C GLN A 116 -15.74 22.77 16.99
N LEU A 117 -15.21 23.02 18.19
CA LEU A 117 -16.02 23.21 19.40
C LEU A 117 -16.89 24.49 19.31
N LEU A 118 -16.33 25.59 18.81
CA LEU A 118 -17.07 26.84 18.55
C LEU A 118 -18.20 26.61 17.55
N THR A 119 -17.97 25.82 16.51
CA THR A 119 -18.99 25.45 15.50
C THR A 119 -20.14 24.68 16.11
N TYR A 120 -19.87 23.71 17.00
CA TYR A 120 -20.92 23.02 17.74
C TYR A 120 -21.76 23.98 18.58
N GLY A 121 -21.10 24.88 19.31
CA GLY A 121 -21.77 25.93 20.09
C GLY A 121 -22.63 26.84 19.23
N TYR A 122 -22.13 27.25 18.07
CA TYR A 122 -22.85 28.09 17.12
C TYR A 122 -24.08 27.37 16.55
N PHE A 123 -23.97 26.09 16.18
CA PHE A 123 -25.09 25.31 15.67
C PHE A 123 -26.18 25.15 16.72
N TYR A 124 -25.77 24.90 17.98
CA TYR A 124 -26.68 24.80 19.10
C TYR A 124 -27.41 26.13 19.33
N HIS A 125 -26.66 27.24 19.37
CA HIS A 125 -27.22 28.58 19.50
C HIS A 125 -28.21 28.92 18.39
N ALA A 126 -27.86 28.65 17.13
CA ALA A 126 -28.74 28.89 15.98
C ALA A 126 -30.06 28.11 16.09
N LYS A 127 -30.01 26.87 16.58
CA LYS A 127 -31.18 25.98 16.69
C LYS A 127 -32.06 26.28 17.91
N HIS A 128 -31.44 26.58 19.05
CA HIS A 128 -32.13 26.67 20.35
C HIS A 128 -32.25 28.09 20.90
N GLN A 129 -31.62 29.09 20.26
CA GLN A 129 -31.56 30.48 20.72
C GLN A 129 -30.94 30.64 22.12
N VAL A 130 -30.10 29.68 22.52
CA VAL A 130 -29.39 29.64 23.82
C VAL A 130 -27.90 29.49 23.55
N LEU A 131 -27.07 30.30 24.20
CA LEU A 131 -25.61 30.17 24.13
C LEU A 131 -25.14 29.10 25.12
N PRO A 132 -24.56 27.98 24.65
CA PRO A 132 -24.01 26.96 25.54
C PRO A 132 -22.65 27.39 26.10
N GLU A 133 -22.28 26.85 27.25
CA GLU A 133 -20.90 26.86 27.72
C GLU A 133 -20.11 25.77 26.98
N LEU A 134 -18.89 26.11 26.55
CA LEU A 134 -18.05 25.23 25.74
C LEU A 134 -16.80 24.86 26.52
N SER A 135 -16.42 23.58 26.50
CA SER A 135 -15.21 23.14 27.16
C SER A 135 -14.50 22.01 26.41
N PHE A 136 -13.19 21.98 26.56
CA PHE A 136 -12.40 20.80 26.27
C PHE A 136 -12.15 20.01 27.54
N HIS A 137 -12.40 18.71 27.50
CA HIS A 137 -11.90 17.76 28.49
C HIS A 137 -10.60 17.15 27.95
N LEU A 138 -9.46 17.70 28.39
CA LEU A 138 -8.15 17.25 27.96
C LEU A 138 -7.71 16.09 28.84
N VAL A 139 -7.33 14.95 28.25
CA VAL A 139 -6.88 13.77 29.00
C VAL A 139 -5.48 13.36 28.58
N SER A 140 -4.62 13.11 29.56
CA SER A 140 -3.29 12.57 29.35
C SER A 140 -3.39 11.10 28.97
N SER A 141 -2.92 10.76 27.78
CA SER A 141 -2.81 9.36 27.36
C SER A 141 -1.73 8.59 28.13
N ARG A 142 -0.94 9.24 28.99
CA ARG A 142 0.15 8.65 29.78
C ARG A 142 -0.29 8.19 31.17
N ASN A 143 -1.04 9.02 31.88
CA ASN A 143 -1.36 8.81 33.29
C ASN A 143 -2.85 9.04 33.61
N PHE A 144 -3.67 9.27 32.58
CA PHE A 144 -5.11 9.58 32.72
C PHE A 144 -5.40 10.81 33.59
N GLU A 145 -4.41 11.66 33.86
CA GLU A 145 -4.67 13.00 34.38
C GLU A 145 -5.56 13.74 33.38
N SER A 146 -6.42 14.62 33.88
CA SER A 146 -7.29 15.41 33.03
C SER A 146 -7.33 16.87 33.47
N ARG A 147 -7.61 17.74 32.51
CA ARG A 147 -7.80 19.17 32.73
C ARG A 147 -8.94 19.65 31.84
N ASP A 148 -9.83 20.44 32.44
CA ASP A 148 -10.90 21.11 31.69
C ASP A 148 -10.42 22.50 31.26
N LEU A 149 -10.68 22.85 30.00
CA LEU A 149 -10.39 24.16 29.43
C LEU A 149 -11.68 24.73 28.83
N THR A 150 -12.24 25.74 29.48
CA THR A 150 -13.42 26.45 28.98
C THR A 150 -13.04 27.42 27.87
N ILE A 151 -13.82 27.44 26.80
CA ILE A 151 -13.70 28.40 25.69
C ILE A 151 -15.01 29.17 25.57
N LYS A 152 -14.92 30.45 25.20
CA LYS A 152 -16.09 31.31 25.04
C LYS A 152 -16.42 31.48 23.57
N LEU A 153 -17.65 31.12 23.19
CA LEU A 153 -18.19 31.49 21.89
C LEU A 153 -18.59 32.97 21.90
N LYS A 154 -17.89 33.77 21.12
CA LYS A 154 -18.31 35.13 20.78
C LYS A 154 -18.89 35.11 19.37
N ILE A 155 -20.19 35.34 19.26
CA ILE A 155 -20.91 35.25 17.99
C ILE A 155 -20.30 36.17 16.93
N ALA A 156 -19.96 37.42 17.28
CA ALA A 156 -19.36 38.36 16.33
C ALA A 156 -18.01 37.89 15.74
N ASP A 157 -17.14 37.31 16.58
CA ASP A 157 -15.84 36.81 16.12
C ASP A 157 -16.01 35.55 15.25
N TYR A 158 -16.95 34.69 15.61
CA TYR A 158 -17.27 33.49 14.83
C TYR A 158 -17.94 33.83 13.49
N ASP A 159 -18.86 34.80 13.45
CA ASP A 159 -19.51 35.26 12.22
C ASP A 159 -18.49 35.80 11.22
N LEU A 160 -17.49 36.56 11.69
CA LEU A 160 -16.42 37.06 10.83
C LEU A 160 -15.60 35.91 10.21
N TRP A 161 -15.24 34.91 11.01
CA TRP A 161 -14.56 33.71 10.49
C TRP A 161 -15.47 32.91 9.54
N LEU A 162 -16.75 32.76 9.89
CA LEU A 162 -17.75 32.03 9.12
C LEU A 162 -17.93 32.65 7.73
N ASP A 163 -18.00 33.98 7.64
CA ASP A 163 -18.07 34.71 6.38
C ASP A 163 -16.86 34.37 5.49
N LEU A 164 -15.64 34.46 6.02
CA LEU A 164 -14.41 34.13 5.30
C LEU A 164 -14.36 32.67 4.86
N ARG A 165 -14.76 31.75 5.75
CA ARG A 165 -14.75 30.30 5.47
C ARG A 165 -15.76 29.95 4.40
N LEU A 166 -16.97 30.53 4.43
CA LEU A 166 -17.99 30.32 3.41
C LEU A 166 -17.53 30.86 2.05
N ASP A 167 -16.87 32.02 1.99
CA ASP A 167 -16.30 32.55 0.74
C ASP A 167 -15.20 31.66 0.18
N GLU A 168 -14.34 31.09 1.03
CA GLU A 168 -13.33 30.11 0.62
C GLU A 168 -13.98 28.82 0.09
N LEU A 169 -14.98 28.29 0.80
CA LEU A 169 -15.72 27.09 0.38
C LEU A 169 -16.43 27.28 -0.96
N VAL A 170 -16.99 28.47 -1.23
CA VAL A 170 -17.54 28.81 -2.55
C VAL A 170 -16.46 28.73 -3.64
N LYS A 171 -15.26 29.28 -3.39
CA LYS A 171 -14.13 29.19 -4.34
C LYS A 171 -13.72 27.73 -4.57
N GLU A 172 -13.59 26.94 -3.51
CA GLU A 172 -13.24 25.51 -3.59
C GLU A 172 -14.28 24.71 -4.38
N ALA A 173 -15.57 24.96 -4.14
CA ALA A 173 -16.68 24.33 -4.85
C ALA A 173 -16.67 24.67 -6.34
N ILE A 174 -16.48 25.93 -6.72
CA ILE A 174 -16.36 26.35 -8.12
C ILE A 174 -15.18 25.64 -8.82
N LEU A 175 -14.03 25.54 -8.16
CA LEU A 175 -12.87 24.83 -8.70
C LEU A 175 -13.12 23.33 -8.84
N ALA A 176 -13.80 22.71 -7.87
CA ALA A 176 -14.20 21.31 -7.95
C ALA A 176 -15.15 21.03 -9.12
N GLU A 177 -16.13 21.90 -9.34
CA GLU A 177 -17.04 21.81 -10.49
C GLU A 177 -16.30 21.93 -11.82
N ARG A 178 -15.45 22.95 -11.98
CA ARG A 178 -14.63 23.10 -13.20
C ARG A 178 -13.78 21.87 -13.48
N ARG A 179 -13.22 21.24 -12.45
CA ARG A 179 -12.47 19.97 -12.57
C ARG A 179 -13.39 18.83 -13.01
N SER A 180 -14.56 18.68 -12.39
CA SER A 180 -15.57 17.68 -12.75
C SER A 180 -16.04 17.83 -14.19
N GLU A 181 -16.38 19.05 -14.63
CA GLU A 181 -16.80 19.35 -16.01
C GLU A 181 -15.69 19.09 -17.02
N ARG A 182 -14.43 19.46 -16.71
CA ARG A 182 -13.28 19.14 -17.55
C ARG A 182 -13.15 17.63 -17.74
N ARG A 183 -13.23 16.85 -16.65
CA ARG A 183 -13.15 15.38 -16.69
C ARG A 183 -14.27 14.80 -17.57
N LYS A 184 -15.51 15.24 -17.38
CA LYS A 184 -16.67 14.83 -18.19
C LYS A 184 -16.47 15.14 -19.67
N LYS A 185 -15.94 16.32 -19.98
CA LYS A 185 -15.61 16.72 -21.37
C LYS A 185 -14.53 15.81 -21.97
N VAL A 186 -13.48 15.49 -21.22
CA VAL A 186 -12.44 14.55 -21.68
C VAL A 186 -13.04 13.17 -21.95
N ALA A 187 -13.87 12.66 -21.04
CA ALA A 187 -14.51 11.34 -21.17
C ALA A 187 -15.36 11.20 -22.45
N SER A 188 -16.08 12.25 -22.83
CA SER A 188 -16.99 12.25 -23.99
C SER A 188 -16.32 11.96 -25.33
N LYS A 189 -15.02 12.25 -25.44
CA LYS A 189 -14.21 12.04 -26.65
C LYS A 189 -12.86 11.43 -26.29
N PHE A 190 -12.85 10.50 -25.33
CA PHE A 190 -11.61 9.92 -24.84
C PHE A 190 -11.03 8.95 -25.89
N PRO A 191 -9.89 9.27 -26.54
CA PRO A 191 -9.35 8.43 -27.59
C PRO A 191 -8.61 7.23 -27.00
N PHE A 192 -8.68 6.10 -27.69
CA PHE A 192 -7.75 5.01 -27.43
C PHE A 192 -6.34 5.45 -27.85
N PRO A 193 -5.26 5.08 -27.12
CA PRO A 193 -3.94 5.68 -27.32
C PRO A 193 -3.18 5.11 -28.54
N PHE A 194 -3.75 4.12 -29.22
CA PHE A 194 -3.21 3.48 -30.42
C PHE A 194 -4.25 3.52 -31.55
N PRO A 195 -3.87 3.27 -32.82
CA PRO A 195 -4.80 3.31 -33.94
C PRO A 195 -6.02 2.39 -33.76
N LYS A 196 -5.81 1.16 -33.26
CA LYS A 196 -6.86 0.20 -32.90
C LYS A 196 -6.42 -0.66 -31.71
N PRO A 197 -7.34 -1.07 -30.81
CA PRO A 197 -7.07 -2.11 -29.83
C PRO A 197 -6.77 -3.45 -30.50
N ARG A 198 -5.88 -4.25 -29.90
CA ARG A 198 -5.69 -5.65 -30.29
C ARG A 198 -6.96 -6.46 -29.94
N SER A 199 -7.17 -7.61 -30.58
CA SER A 199 -8.35 -8.47 -30.34
C SER A 199 -8.57 -8.78 -28.85
N GLY A 200 -7.56 -9.29 -28.16
CA GLY A 200 -7.66 -9.58 -26.72
C GLY A 200 -7.76 -8.35 -25.82
N GLN A 201 -7.29 -7.17 -26.28
CA GLN A 201 -7.54 -5.91 -25.56
C GLN A 201 -8.99 -5.45 -25.72
N PHE A 202 -9.58 -5.65 -26.89
CA PHE A 202 -10.98 -5.31 -27.14
C PHE A 202 -11.91 -6.09 -26.20
N GLU A 203 -11.72 -7.41 -26.08
CA GLU A 203 -12.48 -8.25 -25.14
C GLU A 203 -12.29 -7.83 -23.68
N LEU A 204 -11.05 -7.52 -23.28
CA LEU A 204 -10.73 -7.00 -21.96
C LEU A 204 -11.47 -5.69 -21.66
N ILE A 205 -11.39 -4.73 -22.57
CA ILE A 205 -12.05 -3.43 -22.45
C ILE A 205 -13.57 -3.61 -22.34
N ALA A 206 -14.16 -4.41 -23.24
CA ALA A 206 -15.61 -4.65 -23.27
C ALA A 206 -16.11 -5.31 -21.98
N THR A 207 -15.34 -6.27 -21.44
CA THR A 207 -15.67 -6.94 -20.16
C THR A 207 -15.68 -5.94 -19.01
N ILE A 208 -14.62 -5.11 -18.87
CA ILE A 208 -14.54 -4.11 -17.81
C ILE A 208 -15.66 -3.08 -17.95
N GLU A 209 -15.94 -2.58 -19.16
CA GLU A 209 -17.04 -1.63 -19.38
C GLU A 209 -18.40 -2.21 -19.00
N ALA A 210 -18.65 -3.50 -19.29
CA ALA A 210 -19.89 -4.16 -18.95
C ALA A 210 -20.09 -4.31 -17.43
N GLU A 211 -19.04 -4.71 -16.73
CA GLU A 211 -19.10 -4.94 -15.28
C GLU A 211 -19.07 -3.66 -14.46
N PHE A 212 -18.39 -2.61 -14.92
CA PHE A 212 -18.45 -1.28 -14.29
C PHE A 212 -19.85 -0.68 -14.38
N LYS A 213 -20.59 -0.91 -15.46
CA LYS A 213 -22.01 -0.51 -15.56
C LYS A 213 -22.88 -1.20 -14.50
N GLN A 214 -22.54 -2.44 -14.14
CA GLN A 214 -23.25 -3.21 -13.11
C GLN A 214 -22.71 -2.98 -11.69
N LYS A 215 -21.63 -2.21 -11.54
CA LYS A 215 -20.90 -2.03 -10.27
C LYS A 215 -20.45 -3.36 -9.66
N ASN A 216 -20.02 -4.28 -10.52
CA ASN A 216 -19.44 -5.55 -10.12
C ASN A 216 -17.91 -5.40 -10.00
N PRO A 217 -17.28 -5.78 -8.87
CA PRO A 217 -15.82 -5.83 -8.81
C PRO A 217 -15.29 -6.92 -9.73
N LEU A 218 -14.09 -6.73 -10.27
CA LEU A 218 -13.47 -7.67 -11.20
C LEU A 218 -12.10 -8.16 -10.71
N LEU A 219 -11.89 -9.48 -10.84
CA LEU A 219 -10.57 -10.11 -10.86
C LEU A 219 -10.25 -10.57 -12.28
N VAL A 220 -9.18 -10.01 -12.85
CA VAL A 220 -8.80 -10.23 -14.24
C VAL A 220 -7.42 -10.89 -14.32
N GLN A 221 -7.38 -12.15 -14.74
CA GLN A 221 -6.14 -12.77 -15.17
C GLN A 221 -5.91 -12.43 -16.64
N ALA A 222 -4.82 -11.73 -16.93
CA ALA A 222 -4.44 -11.44 -18.30
C ALA A 222 -2.93 -11.67 -18.50
N PRO A 223 -2.50 -12.32 -19.58
CA PRO A 223 -1.10 -12.66 -19.80
C PRO A 223 -0.26 -11.42 -20.15
N THR A 224 1.06 -11.55 -19.99
CA THR A 224 2.03 -10.55 -20.45
C THR A 224 1.88 -10.31 -21.96
N GLY A 225 2.19 -9.09 -22.42
CA GLY A 225 2.09 -8.71 -23.83
C GLY A 225 0.68 -8.46 -24.39
N LEU A 226 -0.40 -8.82 -23.67
CA LEU A 226 -1.77 -8.38 -24.01
C LEU A 226 -1.91 -6.85 -24.00
N GLY A 227 -1.02 -6.13 -23.29
CA GLY A 227 -1.14 -4.69 -23.06
C GLY A 227 -2.22 -4.35 -22.02
N LYS A 228 -2.25 -5.15 -20.95
CA LYS A 228 -3.17 -5.07 -19.81
C LYS A 228 -3.33 -3.66 -19.26
N THR A 229 -2.22 -2.96 -19.01
CA THR A 229 -2.25 -1.65 -18.38
C THR A 229 -3.12 -0.66 -19.15
N VAL A 230 -2.95 -0.57 -20.47
CA VAL A 230 -3.80 0.27 -21.33
C VAL A 230 -5.22 -0.28 -21.43
N GLY A 231 -5.37 -1.60 -21.59
CA GLY A 231 -6.68 -2.26 -21.68
C GLY A 231 -7.55 -2.11 -20.42
N VAL A 232 -6.94 -1.94 -19.25
CA VAL A 232 -7.64 -1.69 -17.98
C VAL A 232 -7.81 -0.19 -17.71
N LEU A 233 -6.76 0.61 -17.90
CA LEU A 233 -6.81 2.06 -17.64
C LEU A 233 -7.79 2.78 -18.57
N TYR A 234 -7.88 2.39 -19.84
CA TYR A 234 -8.77 3.05 -20.80
C TYR A 234 -10.26 3.02 -20.36
N PRO A 235 -10.89 1.85 -20.13
CA PRO A 235 -12.28 1.81 -19.68
C PRO A 235 -12.45 2.40 -18.29
N ALA A 236 -11.46 2.24 -17.40
CA ALA A 236 -11.53 2.79 -16.04
C ALA A 236 -11.52 4.32 -16.02
N LEU A 237 -10.68 4.95 -16.85
CA LEU A 237 -10.65 6.40 -17.03
C LEU A 237 -11.91 6.89 -17.71
N LYS A 238 -12.32 6.25 -18.80
CA LYS A 238 -13.54 6.62 -19.55
C LYS A 238 -14.76 6.68 -18.62
N GLU A 239 -14.95 5.65 -17.78
CA GLU A 239 -16.06 5.57 -16.84
C GLU A 239 -15.93 6.60 -15.70
N SER A 240 -14.77 6.66 -15.02
CA SER A 240 -14.61 7.53 -13.85
C SER A 240 -14.69 9.02 -14.21
N LEU A 241 -14.05 9.39 -15.33
CA LEU A 241 -14.06 10.77 -15.81
C LEU A 241 -15.44 11.20 -16.30
N ALA A 242 -16.26 10.28 -16.84
CA ALA A 242 -17.65 10.56 -17.20
C ALA A 242 -18.52 10.90 -15.97
N ARG A 243 -18.14 10.43 -14.78
CA ARG A 243 -18.72 10.86 -13.49
C ARG A 243 -18.05 12.10 -12.89
N GLY A 244 -16.97 12.60 -13.51
CA GLY A 244 -16.19 13.72 -13.00
C GLY A 244 -15.21 13.35 -11.90
N LYS A 245 -14.93 12.05 -11.71
CA LYS A 245 -14.08 11.51 -10.65
C LYS A 245 -12.75 10.99 -11.22
N PRO A 246 -11.67 10.92 -10.42
CA PRO A 246 -10.38 10.40 -10.87
C PRO A 246 -10.31 8.87 -10.83
N VAL A 247 -9.21 8.31 -11.33
CA VAL A 247 -8.82 6.91 -11.14
C VAL A 247 -7.65 6.85 -10.15
N ILE A 248 -7.72 5.95 -9.18
CA ILE A 248 -6.61 5.59 -8.30
C ILE A 248 -6.02 4.29 -8.83
N TYR A 249 -4.76 4.34 -9.27
CA TYR A 249 -4.01 3.21 -9.82
C TYR A 249 -2.94 2.79 -8.82
N VAL A 250 -3.03 1.58 -8.31
CA VAL A 250 -2.12 1.08 -7.28
C VAL A 250 -1.25 -0.06 -7.78
N THR A 251 0.02 -0.06 -7.40
CA THR A 251 0.99 -1.12 -7.70
C THR A 251 1.73 -1.58 -6.44
N PRO A 252 2.32 -2.78 -6.40
CA PRO A 252 3.05 -3.26 -5.23
C PRO A 252 4.48 -2.71 -5.12
N LYS A 253 5.08 -2.17 -6.20
CA LYS A 253 6.48 -1.71 -6.25
C LYS A 253 6.62 -0.44 -7.10
N ASN A 254 7.43 0.51 -6.63
CA ASN A 254 7.71 1.77 -7.34
C ASN A 254 8.24 1.57 -8.78
N SER A 255 8.97 0.49 -9.06
CA SER A 255 9.48 0.20 -10.41
C SER A 255 8.35 -0.05 -11.42
N GLN A 256 7.15 -0.41 -10.96
CA GLN A 256 5.98 -0.66 -11.80
C GLN A 256 5.14 0.59 -12.03
N HIS A 257 5.34 1.67 -11.26
CA HIS A 257 4.68 2.96 -11.53
C HIS A 257 4.98 3.47 -12.95
N GLN A 258 6.19 3.20 -13.46
CA GLN A 258 6.61 3.62 -14.79
C GLN A 258 5.68 3.11 -15.89
N VAL A 259 5.18 1.88 -15.80
CA VAL A 259 4.29 1.30 -16.82
C VAL A 259 2.97 2.08 -16.90
N ALA A 260 2.44 2.51 -15.74
CA ALA A 260 1.25 3.35 -15.68
C ALA A 260 1.54 4.79 -16.13
N GLU A 261 2.70 5.35 -15.78
CA GLU A 261 3.12 6.67 -16.27
C GLU A 261 3.23 6.70 -17.80
N GLU A 262 3.88 5.70 -18.40
CA GLU A 262 4.02 5.56 -19.86
C GLU A 262 2.66 5.40 -20.55
N ALA A 263 1.72 4.67 -19.93
CA ALA A 263 0.35 4.59 -20.44
C ALA A 263 -0.34 5.96 -20.41
N MET A 264 -0.19 6.73 -19.33
CA MET A 264 -0.73 8.09 -19.22
C MET A 264 -0.11 9.06 -20.24
N GLU A 265 1.19 8.96 -20.50
CA GLU A 265 1.88 9.75 -21.52
C GLU A 265 1.30 9.47 -22.91
N LYS A 266 1.08 8.19 -23.27
CA LYS A 266 0.45 7.82 -24.54
C LYS A 266 -0.96 8.38 -24.69
N PHE A 267 -1.77 8.39 -23.62
CA PHE A 267 -3.08 9.06 -23.67
C PHE A 267 -2.92 10.57 -23.89
N GLN A 268 -1.95 11.22 -23.25
CA GLN A 268 -1.69 12.66 -23.38
C GLN A 268 -1.20 13.05 -24.78
N GLU A 269 -0.40 12.20 -25.43
CA GLU A 269 0.10 12.37 -26.80
C GLU A 269 -1.04 12.40 -27.84
N GLN A 270 -2.11 11.63 -27.63
CA GLN A 270 -3.32 11.67 -28.47
C GLN A 270 -4.19 12.92 -28.24
N GLY A 271 -3.66 13.95 -27.57
CA GLY A 271 -4.33 15.22 -27.34
C GLY A 271 -5.29 15.25 -26.14
N SER A 272 -5.36 14.17 -25.35
CA SER A 272 -6.15 14.20 -24.11
C SER A 272 -5.50 15.14 -23.10
N ASN A 273 -6.28 16.09 -22.56
CA ASN A 273 -5.80 17.01 -21.52
C ASN A 273 -5.89 16.37 -20.12
N LEU A 274 -5.35 15.15 -20.00
CA LEU A 274 -5.32 14.38 -18.77
C LEU A 274 -4.17 14.81 -17.87
N LYS A 275 -4.43 14.78 -16.56
CA LYS A 275 -3.44 15.04 -15.51
C LYS A 275 -3.09 13.75 -14.77
N SER A 276 -1.81 13.42 -14.70
CA SER A 276 -1.31 12.29 -13.91
C SER A 276 -0.51 12.77 -12.71
N LEU A 277 -0.70 12.12 -11.57
CA LEU A 277 0.05 12.32 -10.34
C LEU A 277 0.67 10.99 -9.91
N THR A 278 2.00 10.96 -9.73
CA THR A 278 2.69 9.81 -9.14
C THR A 278 3.11 10.14 -7.71
N LEU A 279 2.50 9.45 -6.74
CA LEU A 279 2.85 9.61 -5.33
C LEU A 279 4.20 8.96 -5.06
N THR A 280 5.06 9.68 -4.35
CA THR A 280 6.38 9.25 -3.93
C THR A 280 6.49 9.27 -2.42
N ALA A 281 7.13 8.23 -1.87
CA ALA A 281 7.33 8.08 -0.44
C ALA A 281 8.03 9.31 0.17
N LYS A 282 7.62 9.69 1.39
CA LYS A 282 8.16 10.83 2.12
C LYS A 282 9.68 10.79 2.24
N THR A 283 10.25 9.62 2.52
CA THR A 283 11.71 9.41 2.63
C THR A 283 12.48 9.69 1.34
N LYS A 284 11.83 9.66 0.17
CA LYS A 284 12.45 9.97 -1.14
C LYS A 284 12.24 11.43 -1.58
N LEU A 285 11.18 12.07 -1.08
CA LEU A 285 10.80 13.44 -1.41
C LEU A 285 11.33 14.48 -0.42
N CYS A 286 11.42 14.13 0.86
CA CYS A 286 11.78 15.06 1.93
C CYS A 286 13.19 15.60 1.71
N PHE A 287 13.36 16.91 1.92
CA PHE A 287 14.66 17.57 1.93
C PHE A 287 15.39 17.42 3.26
N LYS A 288 14.65 17.09 4.33
CA LYS A 288 15.24 16.85 5.65
C LYS A 288 15.84 15.44 5.72
N PRO A 289 16.92 15.25 6.48
CA PRO A 289 17.51 13.93 6.71
C PRO A 289 16.53 12.90 7.27
N GLU A 290 15.65 13.36 8.15
CA GLU A 290 14.57 12.57 8.77
C GLU A 290 13.23 13.30 8.58
N PRO A 291 12.12 12.58 8.32
CA PRO A 291 10.83 13.17 7.96
C PRO A 291 10.05 13.71 9.18
N LEU A 292 10.73 14.44 10.06
CA LEU A 292 10.15 15.16 11.19
C LEU A 292 9.44 16.43 10.70
N CYS A 293 8.11 16.41 10.69
CA CYS A 293 7.30 17.53 10.21
C CYS A 293 6.81 18.41 11.38
N ASN A 294 7.72 19.23 11.89
CA ASN A 294 7.45 20.23 12.92
C ASN A 294 8.04 21.58 12.46
N PRO A 295 7.34 22.72 12.63
CA PRO A 295 7.84 24.05 12.26
C PRO A 295 9.16 24.46 12.91
N THR A 296 9.47 23.98 14.11
CA THR A 296 10.72 24.26 14.82
C THR A 296 11.91 23.59 14.13
N TYR A 297 11.72 22.39 13.58
CA TYR A 297 12.79 21.59 12.97
C TYR A 297 12.85 21.69 11.43
N CYS A 298 11.71 21.88 10.79
CA CYS A 298 11.56 21.80 9.34
C CYS A 298 11.09 23.15 8.78
N GLU A 299 12.00 23.85 8.13
CA GLU A 299 11.76 25.12 7.45
C GLU A 299 10.68 25.01 6.35
N TYR A 300 10.51 23.83 5.77
CA TYR A 300 9.48 23.53 4.76
C TYR A 300 8.10 23.27 5.37
N ALA A 301 8.04 22.94 6.66
CA ALA A 301 6.81 22.79 7.44
C ALA A 301 6.34 24.13 8.00
N LYS A 302 7.28 25.01 8.35
CA LYS A 302 7.00 26.34 8.88
C LYS A 302 6.25 27.21 7.86
N ASP A 303 5.17 27.85 8.30
CA ASP A 303 4.32 28.78 7.54
C ASP A 303 3.86 28.20 6.18
N TYR A 304 3.67 26.89 6.14
CA TYR A 304 3.43 26.14 4.91
C TYR A 304 2.20 26.63 4.15
N TYR A 305 1.07 26.85 4.85
CA TYR A 305 -0.16 27.29 4.20
C TYR A 305 -0.07 28.75 3.72
N ASP A 306 0.64 29.60 4.46
CA ASP A 306 0.92 30.98 4.05
C ASP A 306 1.74 31.02 2.77
N LYS A 307 2.80 30.20 2.69
CA LYS A 307 3.65 30.07 1.50
C LYS A 307 2.89 29.54 0.29
N LEU A 308 1.97 28.59 0.48
CA LEU A 308 1.10 28.09 -0.60
C LEU A 308 0.26 29.21 -1.19
N ALA A 309 -0.40 29.99 -0.33
CA ALA A 309 -1.29 31.08 -0.73
C ALA A 309 -0.53 32.24 -1.39
N GLN A 310 0.57 32.69 -0.78
CA GLN A 310 1.37 33.82 -1.30
C GLN A 310 1.97 33.57 -2.69
N ASN A 311 2.20 32.31 -3.04
CA ASN A 311 2.86 31.92 -4.30
C ASN A 311 1.90 31.27 -5.32
N ASP A 312 0.58 31.28 -5.06
CA ASP A 312 -0.45 30.68 -5.91
C ASP A 312 -0.10 29.24 -6.33
N LEU A 313 0.45 28.44 -5.41
CA LEU A 313 0.97 27.11 -5.75
C LEU A 313 -0.12 26.17 -6.26
N ALA A 314 -1.36 26.34 -5.79
CA ALA A 314 -2.50 25.59 -6.31
C ALA A 314 -2.74 25.85 -7.81
N ASP A 315 -2.63 27.10 -8.27
CA ASP A 315 -2.78 27.46 -9.68
C ASP A 315 -1.63 26.89 -10.52
N LEU A 316 -0.39 26.98 -10.02
CA LEU A 316 0.78 26.39 -10.68
C LEU A 316 0.64 24.88 -10.86
N LEU A 317 0.19 24.16 -9.83
CA LEU A 317 -0.09 22.73 -9.91
C LEU A 317 -1.19 22.44 -10.94
N SER A 318 -2.25 23.26 -10.97
CA SER A 318 -3.36 23.10 -11.89
C SER A 318 -2.96 23.23 -13.37
N LYS A 319 -1.84 23.89 -13.68
CA LYS A 319 -1.33 24.07 -15.05
C LYS A 319 -0.44 22.91 -15.53
N LYS A 320 -0.04 22.00 -14.64
CA LYS A 320 0.84 20.86 -14.99
C LYS A 320 0.00 19.64 -15.41
N LYS A 321 0.43 18.97 -16.50
CA LYS A 321 -0.15 17.68 -16.94
C LYS A 321 0.48 16.48 -16.22
N LYS A 322 1.78 16.53 -15.97
CA LYS A 322 2.52 15.49 -15.26
C LYS A 322 3.00 16.03 -13.92
N LEU A 323 2.52 15.45 -12.83
CA LEU A 323 2.88 15.78 -11.46
C LEU A 323 3.66 14.60 -10.88
N ASN A 324 4.95 14.80 -10.65
CA ASN A 324 5.86 13.75 -10.17
C ASN A 324 6.89 14.32 -9.20
N ALA A 325 7.75 13.45 -8.66
CA ALA A 325 8.75 13.84 -7.68
C ALA A 325 9.65 15.00 -8.15
N LYS A 326 10.00 15.06 -9.44
CA LYS A 326 10.83 16.14 -10.00
C LYS A 326 10.12 17.50 -9.92
N VAL A 327 8.82 17.53 -10.25
CA VAL A 327 8.00 18.74 -10.15
C VAL A 327 7.89 19.20 -8.69
N PHE A 328 7.58 18.29 -7.77
CA PHE A 328 7.42 18.65 -6.36
C PHE A 328 8.72 19.08 -5.70
N LYS A 329 9.85 18.44 -6.01
CA LYS A 329 11.17 18.89 -5.53
C LYS A 329 11.50 20.28 -6.03
N SER A 330 11.32 20.53 -7.33
CA SER A 330 11.59 21.85 -7.91
C SER A 330 10.72 22.96 -7.30
N LEU A 331 9.42 22.71 -7.09
CA LEU A 331 8.53 23.67 -6.44
C LEU A 331 8.86 23.83 -4.94
N GLY A 332 9.14 22.73 -4.25
CA GLY A 332 9.49 22.74 -2.84
C GLY A 332 10.78 23.50 -2.54
N GLU A 333 11.81 23.34 -3.38
CA GLU A 333 13.05 24.12 -3.30
C GLU A 333 12.79 25.60 -3.57
N LYS A 334 12.08 25.91 -4.66
CA LYS A 334 11.84 27.29 -5.09
C LYS A 334 11.03 28.11 -4.09
N TYR A 335 10.00 27.51 -3.51
CA TYR A 335 9.02 28.20 -2.67
C TYR A 335 9.14 27.84 -1.18
N GLN A 336 10.16 27.06 -0.81
CA GLN A 336 10.41 26.59 0.57
C GLN A 336 9.20 25.94 1.23
N VAL A 337 8.50 25.10 0.47
CA VAL A 337 7.35 24.31 0.95
C VAL A 337 7.67 22.82 0.96
N CYS A 338 7.02 22.06 1.84
CA CYS A 338 7.22 20.62 1.94
C CYS A 338 6.78 19.92 0.63
N PRO A 339 7.69 19.28 -0.12
CA PRO A 339 7.33 18.66 -1.40
C PRO A 339 6.40 17.45 -1.20
N PHE A 340 6.49 16.77 -0.06
CA PHE A 340 5.63 15.64 0.27
C PHE A 340 4.18 16.08 0.52
N GLU A 341 3.96 17.12 1.33
CA GLU A 341 2.59 17.63 1.57
C GLU A 341 2.03 18.34 0.33
N LEU A 342 2.87 19.03 -0.45
CA LEU A 342 2.48 19.64 -1.72
C LEU A 342 1.96 18.60 -2.71
N GLN A 343 2.53 17.38 -2.69
CA GLN A 343 2.03 16.28 -3.51
C GLN A 343 0.63 15.83 -3.11
N LEU A 344 0.32 15.83 -1.80
CA LEU A 344 -0.98 15.41 -1.28
C LEU A 344 -2.03 16.48 -1.61
N GLU A 345 -1.65 17.75 -1.56
CA GLU A 345 -2.48 18.85 -2.07
C GLU A 345 -2.79 18.74 -3.56
N ALA A 346 -1.89 18.14 -4.35
CA ALA A 346 -2.08 17.97 -5.80
C ALA A 346 -3.02 16.81 -6.17
N VAL A 347 -3.41 15.95 -5.21
CA VAL A 347 -4.30 14.79 -5.45
C VAL A 347 -5.64 15.22 -6.06
N LYS A 348 -6.22 16.34 -5.61
CA LYS A 348 -7.48 16.91 -6.12
C LYS A 348 -7.40 17.34 -7.59
N GLU A 349 -6.22 17.67 -8.08
CA GLU A 349 -5.98 18.11 -9.46
C GLU A 349 -5.82 16.95 -10.45
N ALA A 350 -5.45 15.77 -9.97
CA ALA A 350 -5.14 14.63 -10.83
C ALA A 350 -6.40 13.98 -11.42
N ASP A 351 -6.26 13.42 -12.63
CA ASP A 351 -7.24 12.51 -13.24
C ASP A 351 -6.88 11.06 -12.97
N THR A 352 -5.58 10.79 -12.86
CA THR A 352 -5.03 9.50 -12.42
C THR A 352 -4.03 9.73 -11.31
N VAL A 353 -4.21 9.08 -10.17
CA VAL A 353 -3.23 9.03 -9.07
C VAL A 353 -2.58 7.65 -9.09
N ILE A 354 -1.27 7.59 -9.28
CA ILE A 354 -0.45 6.38 -9.32
C ILE A 354 0.30 6.26 -7.99
N CYS A 355 0.14 5.18 -7.25
CA CYS A 355 0.79 5.00 -5.95
C CYS A 355 1.02 3.54 -5.54
N ASP A 356 1.77 3.34 -4.45
CA ASP A 356 1.92 2.01 -3.83
C ASP A 356 0.62 1.59 -3.12
N TYR A 357 0.39 0.28 -3.00
CA TYR A 357 -0.69 -0.32 -2.22
C TYR A 357 -0.89 0.32 -0.83
N ASN A 358 0.19 0.68 -0.14
CA ASN A 358 0.10 1.23 1.21
C ASN A 358 -0.67 2.56 1.29
N TYR A 359 -0.73 3.33 0.21
CA TYR A 359 -1.49 4.58 0.15
C TYR A 359 -3.00 4.37 0.12
N VAL A 360 -3.47 3.14 -0.14
CA VAL A 360 -4.91 2.79 -0.09
C VAL A 360 -5.19 1.83 1.05
N PHE A 361 -4.37 0.79 1.21
CA PHE A 361 -4.69 -0.37 2.04
C PHE A 361 -4.05 -0.39 3.43
N SER A 362 -3.12 0.52 3.74
CA SER A 362 -2.56 0.59 5.10
C SER A 362 -3.46 1.40 6.03
N ALA A 363 -3.49 1.05 7.32
CA ALA A 363 -4.29 1.76 8.34
C ALA A 363 -3.94 3.27 8.44
N ARG A 364 -2.71 3.65 8.10
CA ARG A 364 -2.22 5.04 8.11
C ARG A 364 -2.15 5.67 6.71
N SER A 365 -3.01 5.22 5.79
CA SER A 365 -2.96 5.63 4.39
C SER A 365 -3.00 7.16 4.22
N ALA A 366 -1.98 7.72 3.57
CA ALA A 366 -1.89 9.16 3.38
C ALA A 366 -2.99 9.70 2.44
N LEU A 367 -3.58 8.86 1.58
CA LEU A 367 -4.72 9.28 0.76
C LEU A 367 -6.00 9.51 1.57
N ARG A 368 -6.21 8.79 2.69
CA ARG A 368 -7.34 9.07 3.59
C ARG A 368 -7.22 10.43 4.27
N ARG A 369 -6.00 10.97 4.39
CA ARG A 369 -5.71 12.33 4.86
C ARG A 369 -5.75 13.39 3.75
N ALA A 370 -5.77 12.99 2.48
CA ALA A 370 -5.82 13.95 1.38
C ALA A 370 -7.20 14.65 1.36
N PRO A 371 -7.27 15.93 0.93
CA PRO A 371 -8.54 16.65 0.82
C PRO A 371 -9.54 15.84 -0.01
N GLN A 372 -10.69 15.48 0.57
CA GLN A 372 -11.64 14.60 -0.09
C GLN A 372 -12.24 15.23 -1.36
N PHE A 373 -12.58 14.36 -2.31
CA PHE A 373 -12.94 14.69 -3.69
C PHE A 373 -14.37 15.23 -3.87
N ASP A 374 -15.06 15.65 -2.81
CA ASP A 374 -16.51 15.73 -2.85
C ASP A 374 -17.13 17.07 -2.45
N PHE A 375 -16.85 18.08 -3.28
CA PHE A 375 -17.72 19.25 -3.36
C PHE A 375 -18.89 18.93 -4.30
N GLY A 376 -19.95 18.32 -3.74
CA GLY A 376 -21.27 18.21 -4.38
C GLY A 376 -21.37 17.36 -5.65
N ASN A 377 -20.39 16.48 -5.95
CA ASN A 377 -20.44 15.62 -7.15
C ASN A 377 -20.71 14.16 -6.76
N THR A 378 -21.86 13.62 -7.15
CA THR A 378 -22.19 12.21 -6.89
C THR A 378 -21.13 11.24 -7.44
N GLY A 379 -20.64 10.34 -6.59
CA GLY A 379 -19.77 9.22 -6.99
C GLY A 379 -18.38 9.25 -6.35
N LYS A 380 -17.70 8.12 -6.38
CA LYS A 380 -16.37 7.88 -5.81
C LYS A 380 -15.35 7.57 -6.92
N PRO A 381 -14.03 7.71 -6.70
CA PRO A 381 -13.04 7.29 -7.68
C PRO A 381 -13.19 5.81 -8.08
N ASN A 382 -12.61 5.42 -9.23
CA ASN A 382 -12.38 4.01 -9.53
C ASN A 382 -11.02 3.58 -8.98
N LEU A 383 -10.93 2.32 -8.52
CA LEU A 383 -9.69 1.69 -8.08
C LEU A 383 -9.22 0.66 -9.12
N VAL A 384 -7.97 0.81 -9.54
CA VAL A 384 -7.27 -0.14 -10.41
C VAL A 384 -6.09 -0.72 -9.65
N ILE A 385 -6.06 -2.03 -9.47
CA ILE A 385 -5.04 -2.76 -8.71
C ILE A 385 -4.22 -3.60 -9.70
N ASP A 386 -2.99 -3.19 -9.98
CA ASP A 386 -2.07 -3.89 -10.88
C ASP A 386 -1.18 -4.86 -10.10
N GLU A 387 -0.83 -5.99 -10.69
CA GLU A 387 -0.13 -7.09 -10.04
C GLU A 387 -0.80 -7.52 -8.72
N ALA A 388 -2.14 -7.64 -8.77
CA ALA A 388 -3.02 -7.96 -7.65
C ALA A 388 -2.65 -9.27 -6.91
N HIS A 389 -1.87 -10.16 -7.54
CA HIS A 389 -1.37 -11.36 -6.90
C HIS A 389 -0.49 -11.09 -5.66
N ASN A 390 0.11 -9.89 -5.58
CA ASN A 390 0.91 -9.45 -4.43
C ASN A 390 0.06 -8.92 -3.28
N LEU A 391 -1.20 -8.55 -3.53
CA LEU A 391 -2.02 -7.81 -2.57
C LEU A 391 -2.21 -8.56 -1.24
N PRO A 392 -2.57 -9.86 -1.21
CA PRO A 392 -2.68 -10.59 0.05
C PRO A 392 -1.42 -10.53 0.91
N GLY A 393 -0.27 -10.86 0.31
CA GLY A 393 1.03 -10.85 1.01
C GLY A 393 1.42 -9.47 1.52
N ARG A 394 1.20 -8.43 0.71
CA ARG A 394 1.49 -7.04 1.09
C ARG A 394 0.56 -6.55 2.20
N ALA A 395 -0.73 -6.82 2.09
CA ALA A 395 -1.71 -6.44 3.09
C ALA A 395 -1.40 -7.08 4.46
N MET A 396 -1.18 -8.39 4.51
CA MET A 396 -0.78 -9.10 5.74
C MET A 396 0.50 -8.51 6.35
N SER A 397 1.47 -8.10 5.52
CA SER A 397 2.72 -7.51 6.01
C SER A 397 2.52 -6.16 6.71
N TYR A 398 1.51 -5.37 6.33
CA TYR A 398 1.20 -4.10 6.99
C TYR A 398 0.74 -4.28 8.45
N TYR A 399 0.23 -5.47 8.78
CA TYR A 399 -0.28 -5.81 10.11
C TYR A 399 0.59 -6.86 10.82
N SER A 400 1.83 -7.09 10.37
CA SER A 400 2.74 -8.10 10.95
C SER A 400 4.07 -7.52 11.47
N PRO A 401 4.05 -6.59 12.44
CA PRO A 401 5.27 -5.99 12.98
C PRO A 401 6.08 -6.97 13.85
N SER A 402 7.37 -6.67 14.05
CA SER A 402 8.25 -7.45 14.92
C SER A 402 9.21 -6.57 15.72
N LEU A 403 9.55 -6.99 16.94
CA LEU A 403 10.60 -6.43 17.76
C LEU A 403 11.71 -7.48 17.97
N SER A 404 12.95 -7.08 17.76
CA SER A 404 14.08 -8.00 17.68
C SER A 404 15.21 -7.51 18.57
N ILE A 405 15.65 -8.35 19.51
CA ILE A 405 16.76 -8.05 20.42
C ILE A 405 18.04 -7.73 19.64
N PRO A 406 18.46 -8.48 18.59
CA PRO A 406 19.58 -8.07 17.75
C PRO A 406 19.43 -6.71 17.05
N VAL A 407 18.20 -6.28 16.76
CA VAL A 407 17.95 -4.95 16.18
C VAL A 407 18.04 -3.88 17.27
N LEU A 408 17.39 -4.09 18.42
CA LEU A 408 17.45 -3.17 19.57
C LEU A 408 18.88 -3.03 20.11
N THR A 409 19.65 -4.12 20.12
CA THR A 409 21.07 -4.11 20.51
C THR A 409 21.90 -3.24 19.55
N ARG A 410 21.68 -3.36 18.23
CA ARG A 410 22.33 -2.49 17.25
C ARG A 410 21.91 -1.02 17.42
N MET A 411 20.63 -0.77 17.68
CA MET A 411 20.14 0.59 17.98
C MET A 411 20.80 1.15 19.25
N ARG A 412 20.95 0.34 20.30
CA ARG A 412 21.67 0.71 21.53
C ARG A 412 23.11 1.10 21.21
N ASP A 413 23.80 0.29 20.42
CA ASP A 413 25.18 0.56 20.05
C ASP A 413 25.26 1.85 19.21
N ASP A 414 24.30 2.14 18.33
CA ASP A 414 24.21 3.39 17.57
C ASP A 414 23.97 4.64 18.45
N LEU A 415 23.45 4.51 19.67
CA LEU A 415 23.17 5.66 20.56
C LEU A 415 24.44 6.37 21.04
N HIS A 416 25.62 5.77 20.94
CA HIS A 416 26.90 6.39 21.39
C HIS A 416 27.19 7.75 20.74
N ILE A 417 26.53 8.07 19.63
CA ILE A 417 26.62 9.37 18.94
C ILE A 417 25.96 10.51 19.74
N LEU A 418 25.11 10.19 20.72
CA LEU A 418 24.37 11.18 21.49
C LEU A 418 25.26 11.90 22.53
N PRO A 419 24.95 13.17 22.86
CA PRO A 419 25.62 13.86 23.96
C PRO A 419 25.44 13.15 25.30
N LYS A 420 26.46 13.21 26.18
CA LYS A 420 26.44 12.54 27.50
C LYS A 420 25.18 12.80 28.33
N LYS A 421 24.61 14.01 28.24
CA LYS A 421 23.39 14.41 28.97
C LYS A 421 22.16 13.56 28.58
N LEU A 422 22.07 13.15 27.32
CA LEU A 422 20.93 12.43 26.75
C LEU A 422 21.19 10.93 26.60
N LEU A 423 22.47 10.55 26.48
CA LEU A 423 22.90 9.18 26.26
C LEU A 423 22.51 8.22 27.39
N LYS A 424 22.69 8.63 28.65
CA LYS A 424 22.42 7.75 29.80
C LYS A 424 20.97 7.26 29.81
N GLU A 425 20.04 8.20 29.68
CA GLU A 425 18.61 7.89 29.66
C GLU A 425 18.23 7.07 28.42
N ALA A 426 18.77 7.38 27.23
CA ALA A 426 18.51 6.58 26.04
C ALA A 426 18.97 5.13 26.17
N LEU A 427 20.15 4.91 26.77
CA LEU A 427 20.69 3.58 27.03
C LEU A 427 19.83 2.82 28.04
N GLU A 428 19.36 3.49 29.10
CA GLU A 428 18.41 2.91 30.06
C GLU A 428 17.11 2.48 29.34
N LEU A 429 16.52 3.36 28.54
CA LEU A 429 15.28 3.09 27.81
C LEU A 429 15.41 1.95 26.79
N VAL A 430 16.50 1.88 26.03
CA VAL A 430 16.66 0.81 25.04
C VAL A 430 16.96 -0.54 25.72
N ASN A 431 17.64 -0.54 26.87
CA ASN A 431 17.83 -1.74 27.67
C ASN A 431 16.50 -2.20 28.27
N GLU A 432 15.66 -1.30 28.78
CA GLU A 432 14.29 -1.63 29.20
C GLU A 432 13.49 -2.25 28.05
N CYS A 433 13.58 -1.71 26.82
CA CYS A 433 12.96 -2.34 25.64
C CYS A 433 13.47 -3.77 25.40
N ILE A 434 14.78 -4.00 25.52
CA ILE A 434 15.39 -5.33 25.37
C ILE A 434 14.87 -6.27 26.47
N ASP A 435 14.84 -5.82 27.71
CA ASP A 435 14.39 -6.60 28.87
C ASP A 435 12.90 -6.97 28.73
N VAL A 436 12.06 -6.06 28.25
CA VAL A 436 10.64 -6.36 27.95
C VAL A 436 10.53 -7.46 26.92
N VAL A 437 11.25 -7.36 25.78
CA VAL A 437 11.21 -8.41 24.74
C VAL A 437 11.77 -9.72 25.27
N GLU A 438 12.86 -9.70 26.04
CA GLU A 438 13.50 -10.88 26.60
C GLU A 438 12.63 -11.56 27.67
N SER A 439 11.87 -10.79 28.45
CA SER A 439 10.95 -11.33 29.47
C SER A 439 9.86 -12.23 28.89
N LEU A 440 9.55 -12.07 27.59
CA LEU A 440 8.58 -12.89 26.87
C LEU A 440 9.17 -14.23 26.40
N ARG A 441 10.49 -14.44 26.55
CA ARG A 441 11.14 -15.68 26.16
C ARG A 441 10.54 -16.85 26.97
N PRO A 442 9.98 -17.88 26.31
CA PRO A 442 9.43 -19.02 27.04
C PRO A 442 10.54 -19.80 27.75
N LYS A 443 10.32 -20.10 29.04
CA LYS A 443 11.32 -20.75 29.92
C LYS A 443 11.77 -22.14 29.45
N THR A 444 10.96 -22.80 28.63
CA THR A 444 11.15 -24.19 28.20
C THR A 444 11.50 -24.34 26.72
N ALA A 445 11.47 -23.27 25.93
CA ALA A 445 11.63 -23.37 24.47
C ALA A 445 13.03 -22.96 24.00
N GLN A 446 13.78 -23.91 23.44
CA GLN A 446 14.97 -23.63 22.61
C GLN A 446 14.58 -23.25 21.17
N GLU A 447 13.28 -23.30 20.85
CA GLU A 447 12.70 -23.10 19.52
C GLU A 447 11.66 -21.96 19.55
N SER A 448 11.16 -21.59 18.37
CA SER A 448 10.07 -20.62 18.25
C SER A 448 8.80 -21.13 18.95
N ALA A 449 8.02 -20.24 19.55
CA ALA A 449 6.83 -20.61 20.30
C ALA A 449 5.75 -19.52 20.29
N HIS A 450 4.49 -19.93 20.49
CA HIS A 450 3.37 -19.03 20.69
C HIS A 450 3.47 -18.31 22.03
N ILE A 451 3.17 -17.02 22.04
CA ILE A 451 3.11 -16.19 23.24
C ILE A 451 1.89 -15.28 23.20
N ASP A 452 1.50 -14.78 24.37
CA ASP A 452 0.45 -13.77 24.54
C ASP A 452 1.03 -12.58 25.33
N PRO A 453 1.65 -11.60 24.65
CA PRO A 453 2.33 -10.50 25.33
C PRO A 453 1.33 -9.52 25.97
N PRO A 454 1.55 -9.10 27.23
CA PRO A 454 0.67 -8.14 27.90
C PRO A 454 0.86 -6.74 27.30
N ALA A 455 -0.17 -6.22 26.62
CA ALA A 455 -0.15 -4.89 25.97
C ALA A 455 0.23 -3.75 26.93
N ALA A 456 -0.16 -3.83 28.20
CA ALA A 456 0.12 -2.80 29.21
C ALA A 456 1.62 -2.48 29.37
N ILE A 457 2.49 -3.50 29.29
CA ILE A 457 3.95 -3.30 29.42
C ILE A 457 4.51 -2.56 28.20
N PHE A 458 4.00 -2.85 27.01
CA PHE A 458 4.41 -2.19 25.77
C PHE A 458 3.97 -0.72 25.73
N LEU A 459 2.75 -0.44 26.20
CA LEU A 459 2.19 0.90 26.30
C LEU A 459 2.95 1.76 27.33
N ASP A 460 3.31 1.20 28.50
CA ASP A 460 4.15 1.90 29.50
C ASP A 460 5.50 2.28 28.90
N GLN A 461 6.16 1.34 28.21
CA GLN A 461 7.44 1.59 27.58
C GLN A 461 7.33 2.60 26.43
N GLU A 462 6.27 2.54 25.61
CA GLU A 462 6.02 3.53 24.57
C GLU A 462 5.87 4.93 25.16
N SER A 463 5.19 5.06 26.30
CA SER A 463 5.03 6.31 27.02
C SER A 463 6.37 6.90 27.46
N LYS A 464 7.26 6.09 28.03
CA LYS A 464 8.61 6.54 28.38
C LYS A 464 9.42 7.00 27.16
N LEU A 465 9.41 6.21 26.08
CA LEU A 465 10.09 6.55 24.83
C LEU A 465 9.55 7.85 24.21
N ARG A 466 8.24 8.06 24.20
CA ARG A 466 7.63 9.31 23.71
C ARG A 466 8.00 10.52 24.56
N SER A 467 7.99 10.38 25.89
CA SER A 467 8.47 11.44 26.79
C SER A 467 9.93 11.80 26.53
N TYR A 468 10.77 10.80 26.28
CA TYR A 468 12.16 11.04 25.93
C TYR A 468 12.30 11.71 24.56
N LEU A 469 11.55 11.24 23.56
CA LEU A 469 11.54 11.80 22.22
C LEU A 469 11.17 13.29 22.22
N SER A 470 10.17 13.70 23.00
CA SER A 470 9.81 15.13 23.13
C SER A 470 11.01 15.94 23.63
N ARG A 471 11.63 15.54 24.74
CA ARG A 471 12.83 16.20 25.30
C ARG A 471 14.01 16.18 24.33
N TYR A 472 14.15 15.12 23.55
CA TYR A 472 15.19 14.98 22.54
C TYR A 472 15.00 15.98 21.40
N LEU A 473 13.77 16.12 20.89
CA LEU A 473 13.41 17.07 19.84
C LEU A 473 13.50 18.54 20.30
N ASP A 474 13.27 18.79 21.59
CA ASP A 474 13.41 20.12 22.21
C ASP A 474 14.86 20.49 22.54
N SER A 475 15.81 19.57 22.36
CA SER A 475 17.22 19.79 22.64
C SER A 475 17.97 20.41 21.44
N ASP A 476 19.14 21.00 21.69
CA ASP A 476 20.01 21.54 20.63
C ASP A 476 20.72 20.45 19.79
N VAL A 477 20.30 19.18 19.87
CA VAL A 477 20.92 18.09 19.11
C VAL A 477 20.48 18.13 17.65
N GLU A 478 21.47 18.16 16.76
CA GLU A 478 21.23 18.04 15.33
C GLU A 478 20.76 16.62 14.98
N ILE A 479 19.53 16.51 14.49
CA ILE A 479 18.96 15.25 14.00
C ILE A 479 19.59 14.87 12.66
N LYS A 480 20.28 13.73 12.65
CA LYS A 480 21.00 13.20 11.49
C LYS A 480 20.15 12.20 10.70
N PRO A 481 20.48 11.92 9.42
CA PRO A 481 19.81 10.84 8.71
C PRO A 481 20.09 9.51 9.43
N LYS A 482 19.05 8.68 9.54
CA LYS A 482 19.03 7.41 10.27
C LYS A 482 19.25 7.61 11.78
N ASP A 483 18.66 8.65 12.36
CA ASP A 483 18.77 8.99 13.79
C ASP A 483 18.36 7.80 14.70
N PRO A 484 19.21 7.42 15.67
CA PRO A 484 18.97 6.22 16.49
C PRO A 484 17.80 6.37 17.47
N VAL A 485 17.51 7.57 17.97
CA VAL A 485 16.38 7.81 18.89
C VAL A 485 15.07 7.70 18.12
N LEU A 486 14.97 8.34 16.97
CA LEU A 486 13.78 8.25 16.12
C LEU A 486 13.50 6.81 15.69
N LYS A 487 14.53 6.11 15.21
CA LYS A 487 14.43 4.69 14.84
C LYS A 487 13.89 3.84 15.99
N LEU A 488 14.43 4.00 17.20
CA LEU A 488 14.00 3.25 18.37
C LEU A 488 12.52 3.53 18.68
N CYS A 489 12.13 4.81 18.73
CA CYS A 489 10.77 5.20 19.05
C CYS A 489 9.76 4.70 18.01
N PHE A 490 10.06 4.82 16.71
CA PHE A 490 9.18 4.34 15.65
C PHE A 490 9.09 2.81 15.62
N TYR A 491 10.22 2.11 15.79
CA TYR A 491 10.25 0.65 15.82
C TYR A 491 9.40 0.08 16.96
N TRP A 492 9.47 0.71 18.15
CA TRP A 492 8.61 0.35 19.27
C TRP A 492 7.14 0.68 19.02
N SER A 493 6.85 1.90 18.56
CA SER A 493 5.47 2.38 18.38
C SER A 493 4.69 1.61 17.31
N GLU A 494 5.34 1.21 16.21
CA GLU A 494 4.70 0.37 15.18
C GLU A 494 4.23 -0.98 15.74
N PHE A 495 5.04 -1.60 16.60
CA PHE A 495 4.66 -2.87 17.23
C PHE A 495 3.56 -2.68 18.28
N THR A 496 3.73 -1.71 19.18
CA THR A 496 2.78 -1.45 20.28
C THR A 496 1.40 -1.09 19.76
N GLN A 497 1.30 -0.32 18.67
CA GLN A 497 0.00 0.03 18.10
C GLN A 497 -0.76 -1.23 17.64
N ILE A 498 -0.14 -2.07 16.81
CA ILE A 498 -0.81 -3.28 16.32
C ILE A 498 -1.12 -4.23 17.47
N LEU A 499 -0.25 -4.33 18.48
CA LEU A 499 -0.53 -5.13 19.67
C LEU A 499 -1.79 -4.65 20.40
N ALA A 500 -1.90 -3.34 20.62
CA ALA A 500 -3.06 -2.74 21.26
C ALA A 500 -4.35 -2.97 20.45
N ASP A 501 -4.26 -2.91 19.13
CA ASP A 501 -5.41 -3.10 18.23
C ASP A 501 -5.91 -4.56 18.16
N ILE A 502 -5.12 -5.56 18.59
CA ILE A 502 -5.50 -7.00 18.49
C ILE A 502 -5.80 -7.66 19.83
N VAL A 503 -5.26 -7.15 20.94
CA VAL A 503 -5.43 -7.76 22.27
C VAL A 503 -6.89 -7.59 22.73
N GLY A 504 -7.49 -8.69 23.24
CA GLY A 504 -8.84 -8.67 23.82
C GLY A 504 -10.01 -8.76 22.81
N LEU A 505 -9.74 -8.67 21.50
CA LEU A 505 -10.80 -8.66 20.46
C LEU A 505 -11.15 -10.03 19.88
N GLY A 506 -10.46 -11.09 20.29
CA GLY A 506 -10.76 -12.46 19.81
C GLY A 506 -10.58 -12.63 18.30
N ARG A 507 -9.54 -12.02 17.72
CA ARG A 507 -9.25 -12.04 16.28
C ARG A 507 -8.40 -13.27 15.89
N PRO A 508 -9.00 -14.36 15.36
CA PRO A 508 -8.26 -15.59 15.04
C PRO A 508 -7.23 -15.44 13.93
N GLU A 509 -7.34 -14.39 13.11
CA GLU A 509 -6.42 -14.09 12.02
C GLU A 509 -5.09 -13.48 12.51
N PHE A 510 -4.96 -13.18 13.80
CA PHE A 510 -3.71 -12.74 14.42
C PHE A 510 -3.16 -13.77 15.39
N PHE A 511 -1.84 -13.89 15.42
CA PHE A 511 -1.13 -14.59 16.48
C PHE A 511 0.23 -13.96 16.73
N THR A 512 0.76 -14.16 17.94
CA THR A 512 2.10 -13.67 18.30
C THR A 512 3.05 -14.83 18.57
N LEU A 513 4.27 -14.72 18.03
CA LEU A 513 5.35 -15.66 18.25
C LEU A 513 6.55 -15.00 18.91
N PHE A 514 7.21 -15.75 19.77
CA PHE A 514 8.62 -15.55 20.08
C PHE A 514 9.43 -16.45 19.16
N LEU A 515 10.20 -15.88 18.24
CA LEU A 515 11.02 -16.57 17.28
C LEU A 515 12.43 -16.84 17.82
N LYS A 516 13.01 -17.98 17.39
CA LYS A 516 14.42 -18.30 17.65
C LYS A 516 15.32 -17.15 17.21
N GLY A 517 16.16 -16.67 18.13
CA GLY A 517 17.02 -15.48 17.91
C GLY A 517 16.54 -14.20 18.62
N GLY A 518 15.54 -14.29 19.49
CA GLY A 518 15.13 -13.18 20.35
C GLY A 518 14.29 -12.14 19.61
N THR A 519 13.31 -12.60 18.83
CA THR A 519 12.41 -11.72 18.08
C THR A 519 10.97 -12.04 18.42
N VAL A 520 10.22 -11.05 18.89
CA VAL A 520 8.77 -11.14 19.06
C VAL A 520 8.12 -10.61 17.79
N LYS A 521 7.18 -11.36 17.22
CA LYS A 521 6.50 -11.02 15.97
C LYS A 521 5.01 -11.25 16.08
N ILE A 522 4.24 -10.22 15.75
CA ILE A 522 2.81 -10.34 15.48
C ILE A 522 2.68 -10.74 14.00
N THR A 523 1.83 -11.72 13.72
CA THR A 523 1.57 -12.21 12.36
C THR A 523 0.08 -12.12 12.06
N CYS A 524 -0.25 -11.46 10.95
CA CYS A 524 -1.58 -11.44 10.36
C CYS A 524 -1.66 -12.52 9.27
N CYS A 525 -2.56 -13.49 9.43
CA CYS A 525 -2.81 -14.56 8.46
C CYS A 525 -3.75 -14.13 7.34
N ASP A 526 -4.58 -13.13 7.61
CA ASP A 526 -5.64 -12.72 6.72
C ASP A 526 -5.99 -11.25 6.97
N ALA A 527 -5.79 -10.43 5.94
CA ALA A 527 -6.09 -9.00 5.98
C ALA A 527 -7.35 -8.63 5.19
N SER A 528 -8.14 -9.62 4.75
CA SER A 528 -9.31 -9.43 3.88
C SER A 528 -10.33 -8.44 4.45
N GLU A 529 -10.65 -8.52 5.74
CA GLU A 529 -11.57 -7.59 6.40
C GLU A 529 -11.05 -6.13 6.39
N MET A 530 -9.75 -5.94 6.61
CA MET A 530 -9.12 -4.61 6.54
C MET A 530 -9.13 -4.06 5.10
N LEU A 531 -8.90 -4.92 4.11
CA LEU A 531 -8.97 -4.53 2.70
C LEU A 531 -10.39 -4.17 2.27
N LYS A 532 -11.39 -4.92 2.75
CA LYS A 532 -12.80 -4.68 2.43
C LYS A 532 -13.25 -3.27 2.78
N GLN A 533 -12.84 -2.78 3.96
CA GLN A 533 -13.13 -1.41 4.40
C GLN A 533 -12.49 -0.33 3.51
N ALA A 534 -11.41 -0.64 2.79
CA ALA A 534 -10.79 0.30 1.86
C ALA A 534 -11.56 0.41 0.55
N TYR A 535 -12.27 -0.65 0.12
CA TYR A 535 -13.04 -0.62 -1.12
C TYR A 535 -14.28 0.28 -1.06
N ASP A 536 -14.80 0.56 0.14
CA ASP A 536 -15.92 1.48 0.33
C ASP A 536 -15.61 2.90 -0.18
N ASP A 537 -14.35 3.28 -0.30
CA ASP A 537 -13.92 4.58 -0.82
C ASP A 537 -13.99 4.69 -2.36
N PHE A 538 -14.47 3.63 -3.07
CA PHE A 538 -14.46 3.52 -4.52
C PHE A 538 -15.81 3.09 -5.12
N ASP A 539 -16.11 3.53 -6.33
CA ASP A 539 -17.34 3.13 -7.05
C ASP A 539 -17.16 1.82 -7.82
N ASN A 540 -16.01 1.65 -8.48
CA ASN A 540 -15.65 0.42 -9.19
C ASN A 540 -14.23 -0.02 -8.81
N VAL A 541 -14.03 -1.34 -8.74
CA VAL A 541 -12.74 -1.96 -8.43
C VAL A 541 -12.40 -3.00 -9.49
N VAL A 542 -11.23 -2.87 -10.11
CA VAL A 542 -10.65 -3.88 -10.99
C VAL A 542 -9.25 -4.24 -10.51
N ALA A 543 -9.07 -5.50 -10.16
CA ALA A 543 -7.78 -6.09 -9.82
C ALA A 543 -7.33 -7.00 -10.95
N PHE A 544 -6.10 -6.81 -11.44
CA PHE A 544 -5.59 -7.59 -12.55
C PHE A 544 -4.13 -8.02 -12.33
N SER A 545 -3.75 -9.14 -12.94
CA SER A 545 -2.40 -9.71 -12.85
C SER A 545 -2.20 -10.80 -13.90
N ALA A 546 -0.95 -11.19 -14.15
CA ALA A 546 -0.65 -12.37 -14.97
C ALA A 546 -1.02 -13.70 -14.30
N THR A 547 -1.11 -13.71 -12.97
CA THR A 547 -1.21 -14.94 -12.16
C THR A 547 -2.22 -14.73 -11.02
N LEU A 548 -3.51 -14.99 -11.27
CA LEU A 548 -4.60 -14.89 -10.29
C LEU A 548 -5.35 -16.21 -10.11
N LYS A 549 -4.74 -17.33 -10.49
CA LYS A 549 -5.29 -18.66 -10.25
C LYS A 549 -4.71 -19.31 -8.99
N PRO A 550 -5.55 -19.98 -8.18
CA PRO A 550 -7.01 -20.05 -8.31
C PRO A 550 -7.69 -18.74 -7.90
N PHE A 551 -8.73 -18.32 -8.64
CA PHE A 551 -9.40 -17.04 -8.38
C PHE A 551 -10.00 -16.93 -6.98
N ASP A 552 -10.49 -18.04 -6.41
CA ASP A 552 -11.11 -18.05 -5.09
C ASP A 552 -10.13 -17.68 -3.98
N TYR A 553 -8.87 -18.13 -4.09
CA TYR A 553 -7.80 -17.79 -3.16
C TYR A 553 -7.57 -16.27 -3.12
N TYR A 554 -7.44 -15.64 -4.29
CA TYR A 554 -7.21 -14.21 -4.39
C TYR A 554 -8.45 -13.39 -4.06
N ALA A 555 -9.65 -13.87 -4.41
CA ALA A 555 -10.91 -13.22 -4.05
C ALA A 555 -11.07 -13.09 -2.53
N LYS A 556 -10.85 -14.20 -1.81
CA LYS A 556 -10.93 -14.26 -0.35
C LYS A 556 -9.90 -13.36 0.32
N LEU A 557 -8.61 -13.64 0.11
CA LEU A 557 -7.55 -12.94 0.85
C LEU A 557 -7.36 -11.48 0.43
N SER A 558 -7.88 -11.07 -0.72
CA SER A 558 -7.89 -9.65 -1.13
C SER A 558 -9.15 -8.91 -0.65
N GLY A 559 -10.08 -9.57 0.05
CA GLY A 559 -11.32 -8.94 0.54
C GLY A 559 -12.32 -8.57 -0.56
N LEU A 560 -12.21 -9.20 -1.73
CA LEU A 560 -13.07 -8.93 -2.90
C LEU A 560 -14.21 -9.95 -3.05
N GLU A 561 -14.19 -11.03 -2.26
CA GLU A 561 -15.22 -12.07 -2.29
C GLU A 561 -16.61 -11.48 -2.03
N SER A 562 -17.48 -11.64 -3.02
CA SER A 562 -18.89 -11.25 -2.98
C SER A 562 -19.65 -11.93 -4.11
N ASP A 563 -20.98 -12.02 -4.00
CA ASP A 563 -21.85 -12.56 -5.06
C ASP A 563 -21.78 -11.77 -6.37
N ARG A 564 -21.33 -10.50 -6.28
CA ARG A 564 -21.16 -9.61 -7.43
C ARG A 564 -19.80 -9.74 -8.10
N LEU A 565 -18.84 -10.42 -7.47
CA LEU A 565 -17.48 -10.54 -8.01
C LEU A 565 -17.48 -11.28 -9.35
N LYS A 566 -16.85 -10.67 -10.35
CA LYS A 566 -16.60 -11.30 -11.64
C LYS A 566 -15.14 -11.70 -11.77
N LYS A 567 -14.93 -12.89 -12.29
CA LYS A 567 -13.62 -13.47 -12.57
C LYS A 567 -13.52 -13.63 -14.07
N ALA A 568 -12.48 -13.09 -14.67
CA ALA A 568 -12.24 -13.18 -16.11
C ALA A 568 -10.80 -13.58 -16.38
N GLU A 569 -10.61 -14.52 -17.29
CA GLU A 569 -9.31 -14.92 -17.79
C GLU A 569 -9.23 -14.69 -19.28
N PHE A 570 -8.17 -14.02 -19.71
CA PHE A 570 -7.92 -13.72 -21.11
C PHE A 570 -6.83 -14.62 -21.64
N LYS A 571 -7.02 -15.10 -22.87
CA LYS A 571 -6.03 -15.97 -23.53
C LYS A 571 -4.80 -15.17 -23.93
N SER A 572 -3.68 -15.88 -24.00
CA SER A 572 -2.46 -15.37 -24.60
C SER A 572 -2.73 -14.93 -26.05
N PRO A 573 -2.29 -13.72 -26.46
CA PRO A 573 -2.34 -13.33 -27.87
C PRO A 573 -1.33 -14.11 -28.72
N PHE A 574 -0.39 -14.82 -28.09
CA PHE A 574 0.67 -15.58 -28.76
C PHE A 574 0.16 -16.93 -29.25
N ASP A 575 0.63 -17.34 -30.42
CA ASP A 575 0.34 -18.65 -31.00
C ASP A 575 0.91 -19.76 -30.10
N PRO A 576 0.09 -20.72 -29.64
CA PRO A 576 0.57 -21.89 -28.91
C PRO A 576 1.71 -22.64 -29.62
N ALA A 577 1.78 -22.61 -30.96
CA ALA A 577 2.87 -23.21 -31.73
C ALA A 577 4.23 -22.52 -31.50
N GLN A 578 4.24 -21.29 -30.98
CA GLN A 578 5.46 -20.57 -30.62
C GLN A 578 5.94 -20.86 -29.18
N ARG A 579 5.16 -21.63 -28.41
CA ARG A 579 5.46 -21.95 -27.01
C ARG A 579 5.41 -23.45 -26.76
N LYS A 580 6.55 -24.05 -26.41
CA LYS A 580 6.56 -25.43 -25.91
C LYS A 580 6.66 -25.46 -24.40
N VAL A 581 5.64 -25.99 -23.73
CA VAL A 581 5.66 -26.26 -22.28
C VAL A 581 5.85 -27.76 -22.06
N LEU A 582 6.80 -28.15 -21.21
CA LEU A 582 7.04 -29.54 -20.82
C LEU A 582 7.19 -29.69 -19.31
N ILE A 583 6.71 -30.81 -18.77
CA ILE A 583 6.90 -31.24 -17.38
C ILE A 583 7.83 -32.45 -17.35
N ILE A 584 8.85 -32.40 -16.49
CA ILE A 584 9.80 -33.49 -16.23
C ILE A 584 9.53 -34.06 -14.83
N PRO A 585 8.60 -35.03 -14.69
CA PRO A 585 8.18 -35.54 -13.39
C PRO A 585 9.20 -36.51 -12.76
N GLN A 586 10.21 -36.96 -13.50
CA GLN A 586 11.25 -37.88 -13.01
C GLN A 586 12.20 -37.21 -12.00
N ILE A 587 12.12 -35.88 -11.88
CA ILE A 587 12.90 -35.07 -10.95
C ILE A 587 12.06 -34.80 -9.71
N SER A 588 12.64 -35.06 -8.53
CA SER A 588 12.06 -34.66 -7.25
C SER A 588 12.94 -33.59 -6.60
N THR A 589 12.34 -32.45 -6.25
CA THR A 589 13.03 -31.40 -5.49
C THR A 589 12.58 -31.35 -4.01
N LYS A 590 11.87 -32.40 -3.55
CA LYS A 590 11.54 -32.61 -2.12
C LYS A 590 12.83 -32.74 -1.32
N PHE A 591 12.85 -32.22 -0.08
CA PHE A 591 14.05 -32.10 0.74
C PHE A 591 14.88 -33.39 0.82
N GLN A 592 14.22 -34.54 1.00
CA GLN A 592 14.86 -35.86 1.13
C GLN A 592 15.51 -36.37 -0.17
N ASP A 593 15.05 -35.89 -1.33
CA ASP A 593 15.49 -36.36 -2.65
C ASP A 593 16.49 -35.42 -3.33
N ARG A 594 16.68 -34.19 -2.80
CA ARG A 594 17.44 -33.13 -3.48
C ARG A 594 18.85 -33.55 -3.86
N SER A 595 19.59 -34.13 -2.91
CA SER A 595 20.99 -34.53 -3.09
C SER A 595 21.18 -35.53 -4.24
N ARG A 596 20.20 -36.41 -4.45
CA ARG A 596 20.22 -37.42 -5.53
C ARG A 596 19.83 -36.84 -6.89
N ASN A 597 19.20 -35.67 -6.92
CA ASN A 597 18.68 -35.05 -8.14
C ASN A 597 19.53 -33.88 -8.66
N TYR A 598 20.48 -33.33 -7.90
CA TYR A 598 21.30 -32.19 -8.36
C TYR A 598 21.98 -32.45 -9.70
N GLY A 599 22.68 -33.58 -9.85
CA GLY A 599 23.33 -33.95 -11.12
C GLY A 599 22.33 -34.16 -12.27
N ARG A 600 21.18 -34.81 -12.00
CA ARG A 600 20.13 -35.01 -13.01
C ARG A 600 19.53 -33.70 -13.50
N ILE A 601 19.32 -32.75 -12.60
CA ILE A 601 18.82 -31.41 -12.94
C ILE A 601 19.85 -30.68 -13.81
N ALA A 602 21.12 -30.68 -13.40
CA ALA A 602 22.20 -30.04 -14.14
C ALA A 602 22.37 -30.63 -15.55
N GLU A 603 22.40 -31.97 -15.66
CA GLU A 603 22.47 -32.68 -16.94
C GLU A 603 21.28 -32.34 -17.83
N THR A 604 20.06 -32.34 -17.28
CA THR A 604 18.83 -32.03 -18.03
C THR A 604 18.86 -30.60 -18.58
N ILE A 605 19.25 -29.62 -17.76
CA ILE A 605 19.38 -28.23 -18.19
C ILE A 605 20.40 -28.15 -19.34
N CYS A 606 21.60 -28.72 -19.16
CA CYS A 606 22.65 -28.71 -20.17
C CYS A 606 22.21 -29.34 -21.51
N ARG A 607 21.61 -30.53 -21.47
CA ARG A 607 21.20 -31.24 -22.69
C ARG A 607 20.10 -30.51 -23.45
N ILE A 608 19.19 -29.85 -22.74
CA ILE A 608 18.12 -29.07 -23.38
C ILE A 608 18.67 -27.75 -23.95
N THR A 609 19.50 -27.02 -23.21
CA THR A 609 20.08 -25.75 -23.70
C THR A 609 21.01 -25.96 -24.89
N ALA A 610 21.67 -27.13 -24.99
CA ALA A 610 22.53 -27.48 -26.12
C ALA A 610 21.76 -27.64 -27.46
N LEU A 611 20.45 -27.91 -27.45
CA LEU A 611 19.65 -28.08 -28.68
C LEU A 611 19.54 -26.77 -29.48
N LYS A 612 19.45 -25.63 -28.77
CA LYS A 612 19.33 -24.31 -29.39
C LYS A 612 20.21 -23.31 -28.64
N PRO A 613 21.38 -22.94 -29.18
CA PRO A 613 22.21 -21.89 -28.59
C PRO A 613 21.44 -20.57 -28.49
N GLY A 614 21.44 -20.00 -27.28
CA GLY A 614 20.78 -18.74 -26.96
C GLY A 614 20.63 -18.58 -25.45
N ASN A 615 19.93 -17.54 -25.05
CA ASN A 615 19.80 -17.17 -23.64
C ASN A 615 18.69 -17.96 -22.94
N HIS A 616 19.05 -18.59 -21.82
CA HIS A 616 18.14 -19.38 -21.00
C HIS A 616 18.19 -18.94 -19.54
N LEU A 617 17.05 -19.01 -18.86
CA LEU A 617 16.96 -18.75 -17.42
C LEU A 617 16.60 -20.04 -16.69
N ALA A 618 17.29 -20.36 -15.60
CA ALA A 618 16.90 -21.46 -14.71
C ALA A 618 16.66 -20.92 -13.31
N PHE A 619 15.43 -21.11 -12.82
CA PHE A 619 15.00 -20.61 -11.52
C PHE A 619 14.87 -21.72 -10.49
N PHE A 620 15.53 -21.51 -9.36
CA PHE A 620 15.66 -22.48 -8.26
C PHE A 620 14.89 -22.03 -7.01
N PRO A 621 14.53 -22.96 -6.10
CA PRO A 621 13.73 -22.62 -4.92
C PRO A 621 14.54 -21.90 -3.83
N SER A 622 15.87 -22.03 -3.81
CA SER A 622 16.76 -21.31 -2.90
C SER A 622 18.16 -21.14 -3.49
N PHE A 623 18.92 -20.18 -2.97
CA PHE A 623 20.33 -19.97 -3.32
C PHE A 623 21.18 -21.21 -3.05
N ASP A 624 20.98 -21.87 -1.90
CA ASP A 624 21.72 -23.08 -1.55
C ASP A 624 21.45 -24.22 -2.54
N PHE A 625 20.21 -24.35 -3.03
CA PHE A 625 19.87 -25.34 -4.04
C PHE A 625 20.54 -25.02 -5.38
N MET A 626 20.45 -23.75 -5.80
CA MET A 626 21.07 -23.26 -7.03
C MET A 626 22.58 -23.50 -7.05
N GLU A 627 23.28 -23.17 -5.96
CA GLU A 627 24.73 -23.37 -5.81
C GLU A 627 25.10 -24.85 -5.92
N LYS A 628 24.31 -25.75 -5.31
CA LYS A 628 24.53 -27.21 -5.40
C LYS A 628 24.33 -27.75 -6.81
N VAL A 629 23.35 -27.25 -7.55
CA VAL A 629 23.15 -27.64 -8.96
C VAL A 629 24.26 -27.06 -9.84
N ALA A 630 24.67 -25.81 -9.62
CA ALA A 630 25.74 -25.16 -10.36
C ALA A 630 27.07 -25.93 -10.24
N GLN A 631 27.35 -26.50 -9.06
CA GLN A 631 28.53 -27.35 -8.83
C GLN A 631 28.53 -28.65 -9.66
N CYS A 632 27.36 -29.12 -10.09
CA CYS A 632 27.20 -30.30 -10.94
C CYS A 632 27.06 -29.96 -12.43
N LEU A 633 27.08 -28.67 -12.80
CA LEU A 633 26.78 -28.22 -14.15
C LEU A 633 28.01 -28.30 -15.05
N GLU A 634 27.90 -29.12 -16.08
CA GLU A 634 28.81 -29.10 -17.23
C GLU A 634 28.19 -28.21 -18.30
N LEU A 635 28.76 -27.02 -18.54
CA LEU A 635 28.21 -26.08 -19.51
C LEU A 635 28.38 -26.59 -20.95
N PRO A 636 27.37 -26.41 -21.83
CA PRO A 636 27.57 -26.66 -23.24
C PRO A 636 28.70 -25.78 -23.82
N PRO A 637 29.46 -26.26 -24.81
CA PRO A 637 30.53 -25.48 -25.44
C PRO A 637 30.04 -24.11 -25.92
N GLY A 638 30.77 -23.06 -25.58
CA GLY A 638 30.45 -21.68 -25.99
C GLY A 638 29.40 -20.98 -25.12
N PHE A 639 28.82 -21.65 -24.12
CA PHE A 639 27.90 -21.01 -23.18
C PHE A 639 28.64 -20.31 -22.03
N ARG A 640 28.03 -19.23 -21.54
CA ARG A 640 28.41 -18.56 -20.29
C ARG A 640 27.38 -18.83 -19.20
N LEU A 641 27.85 -19.10 -17.98
CA LEU A 641 26.99 -19.16 -16.79
C LEU A 641 27.04 -17.82 -16.03
N ILE A 642 25.88 -17.33 -15.62
CA ILE A 642 25.74 -16.22 -14.68
C ILE A 642 24.87 -16.71 -13.52
N CYS A 643 25.38 -16.67 -12.29
CA CYS A 643 24.62 -17.02 -11.10
C CYS A 643 24.22 -15.75 -10.35
N GLN A 644 22.94 -15.66 -9.98
CA GLN A 644 22.44 -14.58 -9.15
C GLN A 644 23.06 -14.66 -7.75
N GLU A 645 23.62 -13.56 -7.27
CA GLU A 645 24.14 -13.46 -5.90
C GLU A 645 23.05 -13.06 -4.91
N ARG A 646 23.22 -13.44 -3.63
CA ARG A 646 22.28 -13.08 -2.54
C ARG A 646 22.10 -11.57 -2.39
N SER A 647 23.17 -10.81 -2.63
CA SER A 647 23.21 -9.35 -2.49
C SER A 647 23.66 -8.67 -3.79
N MET A 648 22.97 -8.98 -4.88
CA MET A 648 23.27 -8.42 -6.20
C MET A 648 22.88 -6.93 -6.27
N ARG A 649 23.82 -6.05 -6.65
CA ARG A 649 23.59 -4.61 -6.80
C ARG A 649 22.84 -4.31 -8.10
N ALA A 650 22.15 -3.18 -8.15
CA ALA A 650 21.40 -2.73 -9.33
C ALA A 650 22.27 -2.65 -10.60
N GLU A 651 23.51 -2.18 -10.47
CA GLU A 651 24.52 -2.12 -11.54
C GLU A 651 24.80 -3.50 -12.14
N GLN A 652 24.99 -4.54 -11.30
CA GLN A 652 25.28 -5.90 -11.76
C GLN A 652 24.07 -6.53 -12.48
N ILE A 653 22.85 -6.19 -12.02
CA ILE A 653 21.62 -6.61 -12.69
C ILE A 653 21.59 -5.97 -14.07
N GLU A 654 21.79 -4.65 -14.16
CA GLU A 654 21.77 -3.92 -15.43
C GLU A 654 22.84 -4.43 -16.42
N GLU A 655 24.07 -4.67 -15.96
CA GLU A 655 25.15 -5.29 -16.74
C GLU A 655 24.72 -6.65 -17.31
N THR A 656 24.09 -7.49 -16.48
CA THR A 656 23.57 -8.79 -16.92
C THR A 656 22.53 -8.63 -18.02
N LEU A 657 21.64 -7.64 -17.90
CA LEU A 657 20.59 -7.39 -18.90
C LEU A 657 21.14 -6.82 -20.20
N GLN A 658 22.09 -5.89 -20.12
CA GLN A 658 22.78 -5.38 -21.31
C GLN A 658 23.49 -6.51 -22.05
N PHE A 659 24.11 -7.44 -21.30
CA PHE A 659 24.76 -8.61 -21.89
C PHE A 659 23.77 -9.56 -22.57
N LEU A 660 22.68 -9.93 -21.89
CA LEU A 660 21.64 -10.77 -22.48
C LEU A 660 21.04 -10.13 -23.74
N LYS A 661 20.84 -8.82 -23.73
CA LYS A 661 20.33 -8.06 -24.89
C LYS A 661 21.31 -8.03 -26.07
N SER A 662 22.61 -8.19 -25.84
CA SER A 662 23.60 -8.20 -26.91
C SER A 662 23.52 -9.45 -27.80
N GLU A 663 22.97 -10.56 -27.27
CA GLU A 663 22.84 -11.86 -27.95
C GLU A 663 24.17 -12.41 -28.52
N THR A 664 25.32 -11.89 -28.07
CA THR A 664 26.65 -12.21 -28.62
C THR A 664 27.16 -13.59 -28.19
N VAL A 665 26.84 -14.01 -26.95
CA VAL A 665 27.25 -15.29 -26.37
C VAL A 665 26.03 -15.96 -25.76
N PRO A 666 25.73 -17.22 -26.11
CA PRO A 666 24.69 -18.00 -25.45
C PRO A 666 24.89 -18.02 -23.93
N THR A 667 23.87 -17.62 -23.18
CA THR A 667 24.01 -17.41 -21.74
C THR A 667 22.97 -18.20 -20.97
N LEU A 668 23.41 -18.93 -19.95
CA LEU A 668 22.56 -19.56 -18.96
C LEU A 668 22.61 -18.74 -17.68
N VAL A 669 21.46 -18.22 -17.26
CA VAL A 669 21.35 -17.46 -16.01
C VAL A 669 20.66 -18.30 -14.96
N PHE A 670 21.35 -18.55 -13.86
CA PHE A 670 20.81 -19.20 -12.68
C PHE A 670 20.30 -18.14 -11.72
N GLY A 671 19.02 -18.22 -11.35
CA GLY A 671 18.38 -17.30 -10.43
C GLY A 671 17.50 -18.02 -9.42
N VAL A 672 17.01 -17.30 -8.42
CA VAL A 672 16.03 -17.82 -7.46
C VAL A 672 14.62 -17.36 -7.80
N GLN A 673 13.63 -18.21 -7.58
CA GLN A 673 12.22 -17.86 -7.75
C GLN A 673 11.79 -16.81 -6.72
N GLY A 674 11.09 -15.76 -7.17
CA GLY A 674 10.81 -14.56 -6.37
C GLY A 674 12.01 -13.60 -6.25
N GLY A 675 13.12 -13.89 -6.94
CA GLY A 675 14.27 -13.01 -7.08
C GLY A 675 14.11 -11.97 -8.20
N VAL A 676 15.08 -11.07 -8.30
CA VAL A 676 15.03 -9.91 -9.22
C VAL A 676 14.82 -10.29 -10.69
N PHE A 677 15.49 -11.35 -11.16
CA PHE A 677 15.36 -11.85 -12.54
C PHE A 677 14.01 -12.53 -12.83
N SER A 678 13.30 -13.00 -11.80
CA SER A 678 12.00 -13.67 -11.96
C SER A 678 10.79 -12.72 -11.87
N GLU A 679 10.95 -11.56 -11.22
CA GLU A 679 9.84 -10.60 -10.99
C GLU A 679 10.11 -9.20 -11.56
N GLY A 680 11.33 -8.68 -11.42
CA GLY A 680 11.64 -7.25 -11.53
C GLY A 680 12.18 -6.78 -12.88
N VAL A 681 12.29 -7.68 -13.86
CA VAL A 681 12.96 -7.40 -15.13
C VAL A 681 12.11 -7.81 -16.34
N ASP A 682 12.21 -7.02 -17.42
CA ASP A 682 11.65 -7.32 -18.74
C ASP A 682 12.71 -7.92 -19.67
N TYR A 683 12.30 -8.89 -20.49
CA TYR A 683 13.13 -9.60 -21.46
C TYR A 683 12.47 -9.50 -22.86
N PRO A 684 12.66 -8.39 -23.59
CA PRO A 684 12.00 -8.19 -24.88
C PRO A 684 12.61 -9.04 -26.00
N GLY A 685 11.76 -9.54 -26.90
CA GLY A 685 12.19 -10.18 -28.14
C GLY A 685 12.92 -11.51 -27.90
N LYS A 686 14.02 -11.70 -28.63
CA LYS A 686 14.86 -12.92 -28.57
C LYS A 686 15.83 -12.97 -27.38
N MET A 687 15.72 -11.99 -26.46
CA MET A 687 16.62 -11.87 -25.32
C MET A 687 16.64 -13.10 -24.42
N VAL A 688 15.53 -13.85 -24.31
CA VAL A 688 15.43 -15.12 -23.58
C VAL A 688 14.57 -16.08 -24.39
N ILE A 689 15.11 -17.27 -24.71
CA ILE A 689 14.44 -18.27 -25.55
C ILE A 689 13.98 -19.51 -24.77
N GLY A 690 14.37 -19.64 -23.50
CA GLY A 690 13.93 -20.76 -22.67
C GLY A 690 14.00 -20.48 -21.18
N VAL A 691 13.03 -21.02 -20.44
CA VAL A 691 12.97 -20.93 -18.98
C VAL A 691 12.83 -22.32 -18.37
N PHE A 692 13.61 -22.59 -17.33
CA PHE A 692 13.50 -23.77 -16.47
C PHE A 692 12.98 -23.34 -15.10
N VAL A 693 11.93 -23.99 -14.62
CA VAL A 693 11.41 -23.83 -13.25
C VAL A 693 11.70 -25.12 -12.48
N VAL A 694 12.68 -25.06 -11.58
CA VAL A 694 13.18 -26.23 -10.84
C VAL A 694 12.43 -26.33 -9.51
N GLY A 695 11.36 -27.13 -9.49
CA GLY A 695 10.49 -27.28 -8.32
C GLY A 695 9.57 -26.09 -8.05
N PRO A 696 8.41 -26.29 -7.41
CA PRO A 696 7.67 -25.17 -6.83
C PRO A 696 8.44 -24.57 -5.64
N PRO A 697 8.54 -23.23 -5.54
CA PRO A 697 9.30 -22.54 -4.49
C PRO A 697 8.45 -22.44 -3.21
N LEU A 698 8.26 -23.60 -2.58
CA LEU A 698 7.48 -23.68 -1.35
C LEU A 698 8.12 -22.83 -0.24
N PRO A 699 7.32 -22.06 0.53
CA PRO A 699 7.77 -21.45 1.76
C PRO A 699 8.41 -22.44 2.73
N THR A 700 9.21 -21.94 3.66
CA THR A 700 9.79 -22.74 4.74
C THR A 700 8.68 -23.29 5.64
N PHE A 701 8.86 -24.53 6.11
CA PHE A 701 7.99 -25.17 7.10
C PHE A 701 8.46 -24.75 8.50
N ASP A 702 8.11 -23.52 8.89
CA ASP A 702 8.37 -22.98 10.23
C ASP A 702 7.07 -22.84 11.03
N LEU A 703 7.19 -22.59 12.33
CA LEU A 703 6.03 -22.46 13.22
C LEU A 703 5.06 -21.40 12.72
N GLU A 704 5.55 -20.26 12.23
CA GLU A 704 4.72 -19.18 11.70
C GLU A 704 3.85 -19.67 10.53
N ARG A 705 4.47 -20.33 9.55
CA ARG A 705 3.77 -20.86 8.38
C ARG A 705 2.81 -21.98 8.74
N GLU A 706 3.18 -22.84 9.69
CA GLU A 706 2.33 -23.92 10.18
C GLU A 706 1.12 -23.40 10.96
N THR A 707 1.26 -22.32 11.73
CA THR A 707 0.10 -21.64 12.34
C THR A 707 -0.81 -21.05 11.27
N MET A 708 -0.26 -20.36 10.26
CA MET A 708 -1.05 -19.85 9.13
C MET A 708 -1.78 -20.99 8.41
N ARG A 709 -1.12 -22.14 8.20
CA ARG A 709 -1.74 -23.34 7.63
C ARG A 709 -2.95 -23.78 8.47
N GLY A 710 -2.81 -23.84 9.79
CA GLY A 710 -3.90 -24.19 10.71
C GLY A 710 -5.07 -23.20 10.64
N TYR A 711 -4.78 -21.89 10.51
CA TYR A 711 -5.81 -20.87 10.30
C TYR A 711 -6.58 -21.10 8.99
N TYR A 712 -5.86 -21.27 7.87
CA TYR A 712 -6.50 -21.49 6.57
C TYR A 712 -7.26 -22.82 6.49
N GLU A 713 -6.81 -23.86 7.18
CA GLU A 713 -7.56 -25.11 7.30
C GLU A 713 -8.91 -24.85 7.99
N LYS A 714 -8.89 -24.16 9.13
CA LYS A 714 -10.11 -23.86 9.90
C LYS A 714 -11.08 -22.94 9.16
N MET A 715 -10.56 -21.94 8.44
CA MET A 715 -11.39 -20.91 7.81
C MET A 715 -11.83 -21.27 6.38
N TYR A 716 -11.01 -22.04 5.65
CA TYR A 716 -11.19 -22.25 4.22
C TYR A 716 -11.13 -23.71 3.77
N ASP A 717 -10.96 -24.67 4.69
CA ASP A 717 -10.83 -26.11 4.38
C ASP A 717 -9.72 -26.40 3.36
N SER A 718 -8.67 -25.59 3.37
CA SER A 718 -7.59 -25.62 2.37
C SER A 718 -6.27 -25.08 2.93
N GLY A 719 -5.80 -25.67 4.03
CA GLY A 719 -4.64 -25.19 4.77
C GLY A 719 -3.35 -25.23 3.95
N PHE A 720 -3.02 -26.40 3.38
CA PHE A 720 -1.77 -26.58 2.63
C PHE A 720 -1.73 -25.71 1.36
N ASP A 721 -2.83 -25.63 0.63
CA ASP A 721 -2.85 -24.93 -0.65
C ASP A 721 -2.69 -23.42 -0.45
N TYR A 722 -3.39 -22.84 0.53
CA TYR A 722 -3.31 -21.40 0.85
C TYR A 722 -1.96 -21.01 1.44
N ALA A 723 -1.40 -21.83 2.33
CA ALA A 723 -0.15 -21.52 2.99
C ALA A 723 1.08 -21.75 2.09
N TYR A 724 1.02 -22.75 1.20
CA TYR A 724 2.19 -23.24 0.45
C TYR A 724 2.00 -23.27 -1.06
N ALA A 725 1.00 -24.00 -1.57
CA ALA A 725 0.94 -24.35 -3.00
C ALA A 725 0.63 -23.13 -3.89
N TYR A 726 -0.42 -22.36 -3.58
CA TYR A 726 -0.84 -21.22 -4.41
C TYR A 726 0.21 -20.09 -4.44
N PRO A 727 0.78 -19.65 -3.30
CA PRO A 727 1.88 -18.67 -3.33
C PRO A 727 3.10 -19.14 -4.12
N ALA A 728 3.43 -20.44 -4.03
CA ALA A 728 4.55 -21.01 -4.78
C ALA A 728 4.27 -21.06 -6.27
N MET A 729 3.06 -21.44 -6.68
CA MET A 729 2.66 -21.48 -8.08
C MET A 729 2.60 -20.10 -8.72
N ALA A 730 2.15 -19.07 -8.01
CA ALA A 730 2.19 -17.70 -8.51
C ALA A 730 3.61 -17.30 -8.94
N LYS A 731 4.61 -17.58 -8.09
CA LYS A 731 6.03 -17.33 -8.40
C LYS A 731 6.54 -18.18 -9.57
N ALA A 732 6.16 -19.47 -9.61
CA ALA A 732 6.56 -20.38 -10.67
C ALA A 732 6.02 -19.94 -12.04
N VAL A 733 4.74 -19.55 -12.11
CA VAL A 733 4.10 -19.07 -13.35
C VAL A 733 4.70 -17.73 -13.78
N GLN A 734 5.01 -16.83 -12.85
CA GLN A 734 5.70 -15.57 -13.17
C GLN A 734 7.10 -15.77 -13.72
N ALA A 735 7.85 -16.71 -13.15
CA ALA A 735 9.15 -17.10 -13.65
C ALA A 735 9.03 -17.68 -15.07
N ALA A 736 8.08 -18.59 -15.28
CA ALA A 736 7.79 -19.20 -16.58
C ALA A 736 7.35 -18.19 -17.65
N GLY A 737 6.54 -17.19 -17.27
CA GLY A 737 6.04 -16.14 -18.16
C GLY A 737 7.09 -15.13 -18.66
N ARG A 738 8.38 -15.33 -18.34
CA ARG A 738 9.47 -14.45 -18.80
C ARG A 738 9.90 -14.69 -20.26
N VAL A 739 9.54 -15.83 -20.85
CA VAL A 739 10.06 -16.26 -22.16
C VAL A 739 9.33 -15.67 -23.38
N ILE A 740 8.04 -15.37 -23.29
CA ILE A 740 7.26 -14.92 -24.46
C ILE A 740 6.51 -13.62 -24.10
N ARG A 741 6.76 -12.58 -24.90
CA ARG A 741 6.21 -11.23 -24.71
C ARG A 741 5.70 -10.55 -25.98
N SER A 742 6.09 -11.04 -27.15
CA SER A 742 5.64 -10.58 -28.47
C SER A 742 5.13 -11.73 -29.33
N GLU A 743 4.31 -11.42 -30.34
CA GLU A 743 3.79 -12.37 -31.34
C GLU A 743 4.89 -12.98 -32.24
N THR A 744 6.13 -12.50 -32.10
CA THR A 744 7.30 -13.03 -32.84
C THR A 744 8.23 -13.86 -31.96
N ASP A 745 7.98 -13.92 -30.65
CA ASP A 745 8.84 -14.64 -29.72
C ASP A 745 8.53 -16.14 -29.80
N LYS A 746 9.57 -16.97 -29.84
CA LYS A 746 9.46 -18.42 -29.81
C LYS A 746 10.33 -18.96 -28.69
N GLY A 747 9.75 -19.79 -27.81
CA GLY A 747 10.50 -20.26 -26.65
C GLY A 747 9.90 -21.44 -25.90
N ILE A 748 10.69 -21.94 -24.95
CA ILE A 748 10.37 -23.15 -24.19
C ILE A 748 10.21 -22.87 -22.70
N ILE A 749 9.30 -23.60 -22.05
CA ILE A 749 9.08 -23.59 -20.60
C ILE A 749 9.23 -25.02 -20.10
N ILE A 750 10.21 -25.27 -19.25
CA ILE A 750 10.49 -26.60 -18.69
C ILE A 750 10.22 -26.57 -17.19
N LEU A 751 9.22 -27.34 -16.75
CA LEU A 751 8.84 -27.48 -15.34
C LEU A 751 9.43 -28.78 -14.78
N MET A 752 10.31 -28.70 -13.80
CA MET A 752 11.08 -29.85 -13.30
C MET A 752 10.65 -30.23 -11.89
N ASP A 753 9.53 -30.95 -11.77
CA ASP A 753 9.10 -31.65 -10.54
C ASP A 753 7.84 -32.48 -10.83
N ALA A 754 7.68 -33.62 -10.15
CA ALA A 754 6.43 -34.38 -10.19
C ALA A 754 5.21 -33.59 -9.66
N ARG A 755 5.41 -32.68 -8.70
CA ARG A 755 4.33 -31.90 -8.07
C ARG A 755 3.54 -31.03 -9.04
N PHE A 756 4.11 -30.65 -10.18
CA PHE A 756 3.39 -29.90 -11.20
C PHE A 756 2.22 -30.70 -11.82
N LEU A 757 2.13 -32.01 -11.58
CA LEU A 757 1.00 -32.85 -11.99
C LEU A 757 -0.05 -33.04 -10.87
N GLU A 758 0.22 -32.56 -9.66
CA GLU A 758 -0.71 -32.69 -8.53
C GLU A 758 -1.84 -31.63 -8.62
N LYS A 759 -3.05 -32.00 -8.17
CA LYS A 759 -4.28 -31.22 -8.34
C LYS A 759 -4.14 -29.74 -7.93
N SER A 760 -3.60 -29.47 -6.75
CA SER A 760 -3.45 -28.11 -6.21
C SER A 760 -2.57 -27.20 -7.09
N TYR A 761 -1.51 -27.77 -7.68
CA TYR A 761 -0.60 -27.01 -8.54
C TYR A 761 -1.21 -26.78 -9.92
N VAL A 762 -1.87 -27.81 -10.48
CA VAL A 762 -2.55 -27.74 -11.79
C VAL A 762 -3.65 -26.69 -11.80
N GLN A 763 -4.42 -26.56 -10.72
CA GLN A 763 -5.46 -25.53 -10.60
C GLN A 763 -4.93 -24.09 -10.64
N SER A 764 -3.64 -23.91 -10.36
CA SER A 764 -2.97 -22.61 -10.40
C SER A 764 -2.32 -22.31 -11.76
N MET A 765 -2.29 -23.28 -12.68
CA MET A 765 -1.67 -23.10 -14.00
C MET A 765 -2.58 -22.27 -14.92
N PRO A 766 -1.99 -21.45 -15.81
CA PRO A 766 -2.74 -20.79 -16.88
C PRO A 766 -3.48 -21.81 -17.76
N GLU A 767 -4.70 -21.47 -18.16
CA GLU A 767 -5.53 -22.36 -18.99
C GLU A 767 -4.95 -22.64 -20.37
N ASP A 768 -4.10 -21.74 -20.88
CA ASP A 768 -3.48 -21.85 -22.19
C ASP A 768 -2.19 -22.69 -22.20
N TRP A 769 -1.79 -23.27 -21.06
CA TRP A 769 -0.62 -24.15 -20.97
C TRP A 769 -0.90 -25.57 -21.46
N PHE A 770 -2.15 -26.03 -21.37
CA PHE A 770 -2.57 -27.36 -21.83
C PHE A 770 -4.03 -27.32 -22.31
N VAL A 771 -4.39 -28.19 -23.24
CA VAL A 771 -5.73 -28.25 -23.86
C VAL A 771 -6.68 -29.07 -23.00
N THR A 772 -6.27 -30.28 -22.59
CA THR A 772 -7.16 -31.21 -21.88
C THR A 772 -6.61 -31.58 -20.51
N SER A 773 -5.32 -31.87 -20.41
CA SER A 773 -4.73 -32.34 -19.15
C SER A 773 -3.24 -32.02 -19.09
N PRO A 774 -2.68 -31.66 -17.91
CA PRO A 774 -1.24 -31.44 -17.75
C PRO A 774 -0.39 -32.67 -18.08
N LYS A 775 -0.98 -33.87 -18.17
CA LYS A 775 -0.29 -35.09 -18.62
C LYS A 775 0.23 -34.98 -20.05
N GLU A 776 -0.39 -34.15 -20.90
CA GLU A 776 0.07 -33.92 -22.28
C GLU A 776 1.41 -33.17 -22.32
N LEU A 777 1.78 -32.49 -21.24
CA LEU A 777 3.06 -31.79 -21.09
C LEU A 777 4.20 -32.75 -20.72
N VAL A 778 3.90 -34.00 -20.39
CA VAL A 778 4.92 -35.01 -20.07
C VAL A 778 5.30 -35.75 -21.35
N SER A 779 6.56 -35.61 -21.78
CA SER A 779 7.09 -36.33 -22.94
C SER A 779 8.05 -37.45 -22.54
N SER A 780 7.96 -38.58 -23.22
CA SER A 780 8.96 -39.67 -23.16
C SER A 780 10.15 -39.44 -24.10
N LYS A 781 10.07 -38.45 -25.00
CA LYS A 781 11.07 -38.11 -26.01
C LYS A 781 11.44 -36.62 -25.98
N ILE A 782 11.66 -36.06 -24.79
CA ILE A 782 11.89 -34.63 -24.51
C ILE A 782 12.81 -33.94 -25.55
N LEU A 783 14.00 -34.50 -25.78
CA LEU A 783 14.98 -33.87 -26.70
C LEU A 783 14.49 -33.86 -28.16
N SER A 784 13.82 -34.93 -28.60
CA SER A 784 13.30 -35.02 -29.97
C SER A 784 12.15 -34.04 -30.20
N ASP A 785 11.25 -33.91 -29.22
CA ASP A 785 10.10 -33.00 -29.31
C ASP A 785 10.54 -31.53 -29.29
N LEU A 786 11.56 -31.21 -28.49
CA LEU A 786 12.15 -29.88 -28.45
C LEU A 786 12.91 -29.55 -29.73
N GLN A 787 13.66 -30.52 -30.29
CA GLN A 787 14.33 -30.34 -31.58
C GLN A 787 13.30 -30.06 -32.69
N ALA A 788 12.25 -30.88 -32.78
CA ALA A 788 11.16 -30.66 -33.74
C ALA A 788 10.51 -29.28 -33.57
N PHE A 789 10.24 -28.87 -32.33
CA PHE A 789 9.73 -27.53 -32.04
C PHE A 789 10.67 -26.43 -32.56
N TRP A 790 11.99 -26.55 -32.40
CA TRP A 790 12.95 -25.56 -32.89
C TRP A 790 13.13 -25.57 -34.42
N ASP A 791 12.96 -26.73 -35.06
CA ASP A 791 13.08 -26.91 -36.50
C ASP A 791 11.86 -26.42 -37.28
N GLU A 792 10.68 -26.38 -36.63
CA GLU A 792 9.49 -25.79 -37.23
C GLU A 792 9.70 -24.29 -37.53
N PRO A 793 9.49 -23.84 -38.78
CA PRO A 793 9.62 -22.44 -39.13
C PRO A 793 8.59 -21.60 -38.36
N SER A 794 9.04 -20.48 -37.80
CA SER A 794 8.12 -19.52 -37.17
C SER A 794 7.17 -18.99 -38.22
N VAL A 795 5.89 -19.31 -38.11
CA VAL A 795 4.84 -18.69 -38.92
C VAL A 795 4.77 -17.23 -38.48
N LEU A 796 5.34 -16.32 -39.26
CA LEU A 796 5.09 -14.90 -39.08
C LEU A 796 3.64 -14.65 -39.49
N PRO A 797 2.83 -13.96 -38.66
CA PRO A 797 1.49 -13.58 -39.09
C PRO A 797 1.61 -12.77 -40.39
N SER A 798 0.88 -13.20 -41.42
CA SER A 798 0.76 -12.45 -42.66
C SER A 798 0.29 -11.04 -42.34
N GLU A 799 1.02 -10.03 -42.82
CA GLU A 799 0.57 -8.64 -42.80
C GLU A 799 -0.78 -8.54 -43.53
N GLU A 800 -1.89 -8.63 -42.80
CA GLU A 800 -3.18 -8.16 -43.29
C GLU A 800 -3.16 -6.61 -43.18
N LEU A 801 -3.00 -6.00 -44.35
CA LEU A 801 -3.02 -4.56 -44.66
C LEU A 801 -4.21 -3.80 -44.08
#